data_AF-A0A4Y9YC90-F1
#
_entry.id   AF-A0A4Y9YC90-F1
#
_cell.length_a   1.000
_cell.length_b   1.000
_cell.length_c   1.000
_cell.angle_alpha   90.00
_cell.angle_beta   90.00
_cell.angle_gamma   90.00
#
_symmetry.space_group_name_H-M   'P 1'
#
loop_
_entity.id
_entity.type
_entity.pdbx_description
1 polymer ?
#
loop_
_entity_poly.entity_id
_entity_poly.type
_entity_poly.pdbx_seq_one_letter_code
_entity_poly.pdbx_strand_id
1 'polypeptide(L)'
;MRAALFAMIVREGVADISEHYLQIETSPIGMKEDATLLVAVYTNFDLKRADLPSDETVEKIRQCLGIEDPPRCERRPESGKVLDAAPHMEPFNTLPRILVPSTRYAWKPPCLHYAWLAPEAMLLDYAKKNKLSRRLGRKLNVPGTMRAALLAMIIREGVADISQDYLRIQTSPVGMREEATLLVAVYTNFDLKRADLPSDHTIEKIRQRLEDETARDIGDAQISQVSSFLEQGDRGRYDILFIPGPSDITAVSVEAAASHIQALYGNGLNTVATGSGRLLLASSGLLKERTASAASLDVPQTQVASAQEWLEDNIIRDGYFWTAEDSPETLRSLAYLVKAAVRGELQCAIFPLPTFRKHWKAQSGEQGATIHSEPTKPSTTPGADLAKSINSYSPAEADRIPHPVVHLAIRVGLEGSMSSCNALVRALFQMFPNAYGLLGASSTRPFEYLWRDAGNRLHVPWDAPSDEDLRSWEQEVKEMHHYPSDDDLMDVLEYVKVCVAYEPGDWRMPPYSHAGVVAIALGAGAEKEAREWMSELVRDAMHSDATWTWDIGRWPILVEYAKQTGIVAEITRRSVEQAEEDAELARQALLSFPHTSIAVQNQRRAAMEKFRNAPMSSLVPMLEVLKWEEHETLLKPPASLSAIREAEERLGTELPDDLKEFYLVSNGIEFMPLANAPGFRPVEDLKWERAADLGLDQIAVDLGCEIDGAEWDQLPKMDRILVISDDDSEEDVWYVDSETIGKAISVIRSLGRSVDALGEPGWRAVFWCFWMVETRWLERGFRGYIEELARESEKKGAVLVV
;
A
#
# COMPACT_ATOMS: atom_id res chain seq x y z
N MET A 1 -3.01 -11.05 -12.52
CA MET A 1 -2.69 -12.20 -11.63
C MET A 1 -3.66 -13.37 -11.83
N ARG A 2 -5.00 -13.16 -11.75
CA ARG A 2 -6.03 -14.19 -12.07
C ARG A 2 -5.84 -14.80 -13.47
N ALA A 3 -5.60 -13.98 -14.49
CA ALA A 3 -5.30 -14.43 -15.86
C ALA A 3 -3.96 -15.19 -16.03
N ALA A 4 -2.96 -14.90 -15.18
CA ALA A 4 -1.65 -15.57 -15.21
C ALA A 4 -1.72 -16.96 -14.55
N LEU A 5 -2.48 -17.09 -13.46
CA LEU A 5 -2.79 -18.40 -12.86
C LEU A 5 -3.68 -19.27 -13.78
N PHE A 6 -4.61 -18.64 -14.51
CA PHE A 6 -5.50 -19.35 -15.45
C PHE A 6 -4.75 -19.94 -16.65
N ALA A 7 -3.79 -19.19 -17.22
CA ALA A 7 -2.95 -19.64 -18.33
C ALA A 7 -2.01 -20.80 -17.91
N MET A 8 -1.48 -20.76 -16.69
CA MET A 8 -0.55 -21.78 -16.16
C MET A 8 -1.23 -23.14 -15.86
N ILE A 9 -2.52 -23.13 -15.54
CA ILE A 9 -3.27 -24.34 -15.16
C ILE A 9 -3.90 -25.03 -16.39
N VAL A 10 -4.46 -24.26 -17.35
CA VAL A 10 -5.25 -24.81 -18.48
C VAL A 10 -4.42 -25.05 -19.74
N ARG A 11 -3.42 -24.20 -20.05
CA ARG A 11 -2.61 -24.32 -21.28
C ARG A 11 -1.37 -25.20 -21.14
N GLU A 12 -0.82 -25.32 -19.93
CA GLU A 12 0.41 -26.09 -19.66
C GLU A 12 0.14 -27.47 -19.03
N GLY A 13 -1.13 -27.86 -18.86
CA GLY A 13 -1.53 -29.24 -18.55
C GLY A 13 -1.14 -29.74 -17.15
N VAL A 14 -1.08 -28.86 -16.15
CA VAL A 14 -0.60 -29.19 -14.80
C VAL A 14 -1.66 -29.83 -13.91
N ALA A 15 -2.95 -29.74 -14.25
CA ALA A 15 -4.03 -30.50 -13.58
C ALA A 15 -5.26 -30.71 -14.49
N ASP A 16 -5.94 -31.84 -14.34
CA ASP A 16 -7.18 -32.19 -15.07
C ASP A 16 -8.41 -31.78 -14.23
N ILE A 17 -8.68 -30.47 -14.15
CA ILE A 17 -9.79 -29.90 -13.37
C ILE A 17 -10.62 -28.96 -14.25
N SER A 18 -11.94 -29.15 -14.27
CA SER A 18 -12.89 -28.33 -15.01
C SER A 18 -13.03 -26.92 -14.42
N GLU A 19 -13.14 -25.92 -15.31
CA GLU A 19 -13.30 -24.48 -15.06
C GLU A 19 -14.40 -24.13 -14.03
N HIS A 20 -15.40 -25.00 -13.82
CA HIS A 20 -16.53 -24.75 -12.93
C HIS A 20 -16.25 -24.99 -11.43
N TYR A 21 -15.05 -25.44 -11.06
CA TYR A 21 -14.72 -25.83 -9.67
C TYR A 21 -13.73 -24.89 -8.95
N LEU A 22 -13.41 -23.74 -9.54
CA LEU A 22 -12.40 -22.83 -8.99
C LEU A 22 -12.99 -21.44 -8.75
N GLN A 23 -13.33 -21.15 -7.49
CA GLN A 23 -13.69 -19.80 -7.05
C GLN A 23 -12.63 -19.29 -6.06
N ILE A 24 -12.08 -18.11 -6.35
CA ILE A 24 -11.03 -17.44 -5.56
C ILE A 24 -11.60 -16.09 -5.16
N GLU A 25 -11.81 -15.87 -3.87
CA GLU A 25 -12.26 -14.60 -3.31
C GLU A 25 -11.30 -14.12 -2.22
N THR A 26 -11.13 -12.80 -2.15
CA THR A 26 -10.40 -12.09 -1.09
C THR A 26 -11.12 -10.77 -0.81
N SER A 27 -11.54 -10.55 0.43
CA SER A 27 -12.09 -9.27 0.89
C SER A 27 -11.49 -8.87 2.24
N PRO A 28 -11.13 -7.59 2.46
CA PRO A 28 -10.81 -7.05 3.78
C PRO A 28 -12.07 -6.58 4.53
N ILE A 29 -12.10 -6.68 5.88
CA ILE A 29 -13.19 -6.15 6.75
C ILE A 29 -12.60 -5.48 8.02
N GLY A 30 -13.02 -4.24 8.34
CA GLY A 30 -13.05 -3.65 9.71
C GLY A 30 -12.29 -2.32 9.97
N MET A 31 -12.96 -1.34 10.60
CA MET A 31 -12.51 0.02 10.98
C MET A 31 -12.15 0.21 12.48
N LYS A 32 -11.52 1.36 12.74
CA LYS A 32 -10.92 1.91 13.98
C LYS A 32 -11.80 1.89 15.23
N GLU A 33 -11.10 1.69 16.35
CA GLU A 33 -11.46 2.00 17.75
C GLU A 33 -12.36 0.95 18.47
N ASP A 34 -11.74 0.27 19.44
CA ASP A 34 -12.29 -0.68 20.42
C ASP A 34 -12.84 -2.06 19.97
N ALA A 35 -12.10 -2.78 19.12
CA ALA A 35 -12.42 -4.17 18.81
C ALA A 35 -11.80 -5.18 19.81
N THR A 36 -12.66 -5.92 20.51
CA THR A 36 -12.31 -7.14 21.26
C THR A 36 -12.34 -8.36 20.32
N LEU A 37 -11.29 -9.18 20.31
CA LEU A 37 -11.12 -10.32 19.39
C LEU A 37 -11.75 -11.63 19.93
N LEU A 38 -12.49 -12.33 19.06
CA LEU A 38 -13.18 -13.60 19.37
C LEU A 38 -12.54 -14.78 18.64
N VAL A 39 -12.33 -15.87 19.37
CA VAL A 39 -11.77 -17.15 18.94
C VAL A 39 -12.90 -18.16 18.68
N ALA A 40 -12.82 -18.98 17.63
CA ALA A 40 -13.19 -20.41 17.64
C ALA A 40 -12.89 -21.15 16.27
N VAL A 41 -13.33 -22.42 16.02
CA VAL A 41 -13.11 -23.39 14.86
C VAL A 41 -14.35 -23.72 13.98
N TYR A 42 -14.51 -23.27 12.74
CA TYR A 42 -15.74 -23.63 12.01
C TYR A 42 -15.79 -25.10 11.48
N THR A 43 -16.91 -25.84 11.58
CA THR A 43 -17.19 -27.06 10.79
C THR A 43 -18.56 -27.01 10.11
N ASN A 44 -18.65 -27.49 8.87
CA ASN A 44 -19.89 -27.70 8.13
C ASN A 44 -20.51 -29.09 8.38
N PHE A 45 -19.92 -29.91 9.27
CA PHE A 45 -20.32 -31.29 9.56
C PHE A 45 -20.80 -31.51 11.01
N ASP A 46 -21.53 -32.60 11.25
CA ASP A 46 -22.02 -32.95 12.58
C ASP A 46 -20.95 -33.74 13.35
N LEU A 47 -20.04 -33.04 14.04
CA LEU A 47 -19.03 -33.69 14.89
C LEU A 47 -19.68 -34.16 16.20
N LYS A 48 -19.54 -35.45 16.54
CA LYS A 48 -19.96 -35.95 17.86
C LYS A 48 -18.90 -35.53 18.88
N ARG A 49 -19.27 -35.46 20.17
CA ARG A 49 -18.34 -35.08 21.26
C ARG A 49 -17.08 -35.96 21.35
N ALA A 50 -17.11 -37.17 20.79
CA ALA A 50 -15.96 -38.06 20.71
C ALA A 50 -14.94 -37.66 19.62
N ASP A 51 -15.34 -36.79 18.71
CA ASP A 51 -14.59 -36.33 17.53
C ASP A 51 -14.01 -34.91 17.74
N LEU A 52 -14.29 -34.28 18.90
CA LEU A 52 -13.67 -33.02 19.33
C LEU A 52 -12.42 -33.27 20.19
N PRO A 53 -11.42 -32.38 20.18
CA PRO A 53 -10.29 -32.44 21.10
C PRO A 53 -10.76 -32.48 22.56
N SER A 54 -10.09 -33.27 23.40
CA SER A 54 -10.43 -33.36 24.81
C SER A 54 -10.15 -32.04 25.54
N ASP A 55 -10.88 -31.75 26.62
CA ASP A 55 -10.69 -30.51 27.41
C ASP A 55 -9.23 -30.38 27.91
N GLU A 56 -8.56 -31.51 28.18
CA GLU A 56 -7.14 -31.57 28.51
C GLU A 56 -6.23 -31.13 27.35
N THR A 57 -6.60 -31.46 26.11
CA THR A 57 -5.91 -31.02 24.89
C THR A 57 -6.09 -29.52 24.68
N VAL A 58 -7.29 -28.98 24.92
CA VAL A 58 -7.58 -27.54 24.76
C VAL A 58 -6.82 -26.71 25.80
N GLU A 59 -6.74 -27.18 27.04
CA GLU A 59 -6.02 -26.53 28.14
C GLU A 59 -4.49 -26.55 27.93
N LYS A 60 -3.94 -27.61 27.32
CA LYS A 60 -2.52 -27.66 26.96
C LYS A 60 -2.17 -26.65 25.87
N ILE A 61 -3.03 -26.46 24.87
CA ILE A 61 -2.77 -25.50 23.80
C ILE A 61 -2.78 -24.06 24.34
N ARG A 62 -3.68 -23.74 25.28
CA ARG A 62 -3.70 -22.44 25.99
C ARG A 62 -2.38 -22.13 26.69
N GLN A 63 -1.85 -23.09 27.44
CA GLN A 63 -0.59 -22.94 28.18
C GLN A 63 0.61 -22.77 27.24
N CYS A 64 0.61 -23.46 26.09
CA CYS A 64 1.67 -23.35 25.07
C CYS A 64 1.76 -21.98 24.41
N LEU A 65 0.68 -21.20 24.44
CA LEU A 65 0.60 -19.88 23.80
C LEU A 65 0.84 -18.73 24.78
N GLY A 66 1.17 -19.04 26.04
CA GLY A 66 1.37 -18.04 27.09
C GLY A 66 0.09 -17.29 27.49
N ILE A 67 -1.09 -17.86 27.23
CA ILE A 67 -2.39 -17.24 27.50
C ILE A 67 -2.83 -17.58 28.93
N GLU A 68 -2.91 -16.59 29.82
CA GLU A 68 -3.22 -16.82 31.25
C GLU A 68 -4.70 -17.15 31.54
N ASP A 69 -5.62 -16.80 30.63
CA ASP A 69 -7.07 -17.03 30.77
C ASP A 69 -7.58 -18.33 30.10
N PRO A 70 -8.50 -19.10 30.72
CA PRO A 70 -9.06 -20.34 30.16
C PRO A 70 -9.86 -20.12 28.85
N PRO A 71 -10.05 -21.17 28.01
CA PRO A 71 -10.87 -21.05 26.80
C PRO A 71 -12.35 -20.85 27.19
N ARG A 72 -13.05 -19.87 26.60
CA ARG A 72 -14.47 -19.59 26.91
C ARG A 72 -15.40 -20.49 26.08
N CYS A 73 -16.39 -21.14 26.72
CA CYS A 73 -17.42 -21.95 26.05
C CYS A 73 -18.83 -21.67 26.64
N GLU A 74 -19.78 -21.12 25.86
CA GLU A 74 -21.20 -21.56 25.74
C GLU A 74 -22.08 -20.69 24.81
N ARG A 75 -23.27 -21.23 24.43
CA ARG A 75 -24.25 -20.72 23.44
C ARG A 75 -25.08 -19.49 23.93
N ARG A 76 -25.33 -18.57 22.97
CA ARG A 76 -25.80 -17.14 22.95
C ARG A 76 -26.86 -16.56 23.91
N PRO A 77 -26.81 -15.21 24.08
CA PRO A 77 -27.94 -14.29 23.81
C PRO A 77 -27.66 -13.19 22.76
N GLU A 78 -28.68 -12.35 22.51
CA GLU A 78 -28.86 -11.35 21.44
C GLU A 78 -27.89 -10.15 21.48
N SER A 79 -27.43 -9.74 20.29
CA SER A 79 -26.18 -8.99 20.04
C SER A 79 -26.01 -7.65 20.75
N GLY A 80 -27.09 -6.98 21.18
CA GLY A 80 -27.02 -5.62 21.73
C GLY A 80 -27.01 -5.50 23.26
N LYS A 81 -27.51 -6.49 24.02
CA LYS A 81 -27.60 -6.41 25.51
C LYS A 81 -26.60 -7.31 26.25
N VAL A 82 -25.73 -7.99 25.50
CA VAL A 82 -24.79 -8.98 26.03
C VAL A 82 -23.53 -8.35 26.64
N LEU A 83 -23.10 -7.19 26.16
CA LEU A 83 -21.88 -6.54 26.63
C LEU A 83 -22.04 -5.95 28.06
N ASP A 84 -23.24 -5.47 28.41
CA ASP A 84 -23.48 -4.82 29.71
C ASP A 84 -24.04 -5.74 30.81
N ALA A 85 -24.67 -6.87 30.48
CA ALA A 85 -25.36 -7.74 31.45
C ALA A 85 -24.73 -9.13 31.65
N ALA A 86 -23.66 -9.47 30.94
CA ALA A 86 -22.99 -10.78 30.99
C ALA A 86 -22.60 -11.31 32.39
N PRO A 87 -22.27 -10.49 33.41
CA PRO A 87 -21.82 -11.04 34.69
C PRO A 87 -22.90 -11.76 35.52
N HIS A 88 -24.19 -11.70 35.16
CA HIS A 88 -25.28 -11.94 36.14
C HIS A 88 -26.49 -12.78 35.67
N MET A 89 -26.47 -13.52 34.56
CA MET A 89 -27.66 -14.25 34.08
C MET A 89 -27.58 -15.79 34.11
N GLU A 90 -28.69 -16.45 34.46
CA GLU A 90 -28.87 -17.93 34.46
C GLU A 90 -29.66 -18.45 33.23
N PRO A 91 -29.51 -19.73 32.81
CA PRO A 91 -29.95 -20.24 31.51
C PRO A 91 -31.33 -20.96 31.47
N PHE A 92 -31.93 -21.10 30.28
CA PHE A 92 -33.21 -21.79 30.00
C PHE A 92 -33.07 -23.19 29.37
N ASN A 93 -34.13 -23.99 29.49
CA ASN A 93 -34.04 -25.45 29.35
C ASN A 93 -34.54 -26.06 28.02
N THR A 94 -35.08 -25.29 27.03
CA THR A 94 -35.50 -25.82 25.70
C THR A 94 -35.74 -24.74 24.62
N LEU A 95 -35.46 -25.03 23.33
CA LEU A 95 -35.56 -24.09 22.18
C LEU A 95 -36.78 -24.34 21.23
N PRO A 96 -37.33 -23.30 20.53
CA PRO A 96 -38.58 -23.35 19.73
C PRO A 96 -38.46 -23.79 18.25
N ARG A 97 -39.62 -24.09 17.65
CA ARG A 97 -39.84 -24.91 16.43
C ARG A 97 -39.55 -24.27 15.06
N ILE A 98 -39.17 -22.98 15.00
CA ILE A 98 -38.94 -22.26 13.72
C ILE A 98 -37.61 -22.63 13.03
N LEU A 99 -36.73 -23.34 13.73
CA LEU A 99 -35.42 -23.80 13.24
C LEU A 99 -35.43 -25.25 12.71
N VAL A 100 -36.58 -25.75 12.24
CA VAL A 100 -36.68 -27.12 11.70
C VAL A 100 -37.09 -27.12 10.22
N PRO A 101 -36.14 -27.22 9.27
CA PRO A 101 -36.40 -27.67 7.92
C PRO A 101 -36.08 -29.17 7.73
N SER A 102 -36.95 -29.85 6.97
CA SER A 102 -36.93 -31.27 6.57
C SER A 102 -36.12 -31.50 5.27
N THR A 103 -35.71 -32.70 4.79
CA THR A 103 -35.20 -33.97 5.36
C THR A 103 -34.26 -34.68 4.36
N ARG A 104 -33.86 -34.08 3.23
CA ARG A 104 -33.14 -34.84 2.15
C ARG A 104 -31.81 -34.25 1.69
N TYR A 105 -31.05 -33.70 2.64
CA TYR A 105 -29.69 -33.15 2.52
C TYR A 105 -29.59 -31.73 1.95
N ALA A 106 -28.95 -30.85 2.73
CA ALA A 106 -28.54 -29.51 2.35
C ALA A 106 -27.19 -29.21 3.01
N TRP A 107 -26.29 -28.57 2.26
CA TRP A 107 -25.04 -28.02 2.78
C TRP A 107 -25.35 -27.07 3.94
N LYS A 108 -24.59 -27.19 5.03
CA LYS A 108 -24.67 -26.29 6.19
C LYS A 108 -23.54 -25.25 6.13
N PRO A 109 -23.75 -24.03 6.64
CA PRO A 109 -22.66 -23.08 6.85
C PRO A 109 -21.61 -23.62 7.85
N PRO A 110 -20.34 -23.18 7.77
CA PRO A 110 -19.28 -23.56 8.73
C PRO A 110 -19.63 -23.13 10.20
N CYS A 111 -19.34 -23.95 11.23
CA CYS A 111 -19.70 -23.75 12.68
C CYS A 111 -18.53 -23.78 13.69
N LEU A 112 -18.22 -22.67 14.39
CA LEU A 112 -17.01 -22.37 15.20
C LEU A 112 -16.76 -23.27 16.49
N HIS A 113 -15.55 -23.79 16.81
CA HIS A 113 -15.08 -24.63 17.95
C HIS A 113 -13.80 -24.09 18.73
N TYR A 114 -12.59 -23.84 18.19
CA TYR A 114 -11.35 -23.26 18.79
C TYR A 114 -10.46 -22.37 17.85
N ALA A 115 -9.68 -21.46 18.38
CA ALA A 115 -8.72 -20.63 17.64
C ALA A 115 -7.70 -20.04 18.61
N TRP A 116 -6.59 -19.54 18.06
CA TRP A 116 -5.44 -19.11 18.85
C TRP A 116 -4.79 -17.87 18.24
N LEU A 117 -4.14 -17.09 19.12
CA LEU A 117 -3.36 -15.91 18.78
C LEU A 117 -1.88 -16.30 18.74
N ALA A 118 -1.24 -16.17 17.58
CA ALA A 118 0.20 -16.43 17.42
C ALA A 118 0.97 -15.10 17.35
N PRO A 119 2.06 -14.92 18.14
CA PRO A 119 2.86 -13.70 18.10
C PRO A 119 3.53 -13.49 16.73
N GLU A 120 3.30 -12.33 16.11
CA GLU A 120 3.87 -12.00 14.79
C GLU A 120 5.39 -11.98 14.81
N ALA A 121 5.99 -11.35 15.81
CA ALA A 121 7.43 -11.23 15.94
C ALA A 121 8.12 -12.60 15.85
N MET A 122 7.56 -13.61 16.50
CA MET A 122 8.11 -14.97 16.50
C MET A 122 8.02 -15.62 15.11
N LEU A 123 6.88 -15.52 14.43
CA LEU A 123 6.72 -16.13 13.09
C LEU A 123 7.52 -15.39 12.02
N LEU A 124 7.67 -14.08 12.15
CA LEU A 124 8.52 -13.28 11.26
C LEU A 124 10.00 -13.56 11.49
N ASP A 125 10.44 -13.70 12.74
CA ASP A 125 11.81 -14.10 13.05
C ASP A 125 12.11 -15.50 12.52
N TYR A 126 11.20 -16.45 12.73
CA TYR A 126 11.34 -17.79 12.15
C TYR A 126 11.38 -17.72 10.62
N ALA A 127 10.51 -16.92 9.98
CA ALA A 127 10.50 -16.77 8.53
C ALA A 127 11.79 -16.14 8.00
N LYS A 128 12.32 -15.15 8.70
CA LYS A 128 13.57 -14.45 8.38
C LYS A 128 14.74 -15.41 8.50
N LYS A 129 14.85 -16.12 9.63
CA LYS A 129 15.85 -17.15 9.90
C LYS A 129 15.84 -18.26 8.85
N ASN A 130 14.66 -18.63 8.37
CA ASN A 130 14.49 -19.72 7.41
C ASN A 130 14.34 -19.28 5.95
N LYS A 131 14.51 -17.98 5.65
CA LYS A 131 14.39 -17.39 4.30
C LYS A 131 13.05 -17.71 3.63
N LEU A 132 11.97 -17.71 4.42
CA LEU A 132 10.59 -17.99 4.00
C LEU A 132 9.80 -16.71 3.69
N SER A 133 10.49 -15.57 3.70
CA SER A 133 9.98 -14.26 3.34
C SER A 133 9.40 -14.26 1.93
N ARG A 134 8.07 -14.16 1.83
CA ARG A 134 7.38 -13.93 0.58
C ARG A 134 7.22 -12.42 0.39
N ARG A 135 7.67 -11.91 -0.76
CA ARG A 135 7.54 -10.49 -1.11
C ARG A 135 6.49 -10.34 -2.21
N LEU A 136 5.65 -9.31 -2.10
CA LEU A 136 4.77 -8.87 -3.19
C LEU A 136 5.29 -7.51 -3.65
N GLY A 137 6.15 -7.51 -4.68
CA GLY A 137 6.92 -6.33 -5.06
C GLY A 137 7.90 -5.91 -3.96
N ARG A 138 7.86 -4.62 -3.56
CA ARG A 138 8.77 -4.01 -2.58
C ARG A 138 8.37 -4.22 -1.12
N LYS A 139 7.15 -4.70 -0.85
CA LYS A 139 6.65 -4.92 0.52
C LYS A 139 6.76 -6.40 0.90
N LEU A 140 7.24 -6.66 2.12
CA LEU A 140 7.14 -7.98 2.72
C LEU A 140 5.66 -8.34 2.79
N ASN A 141 5.27 -9.43 2.13
CA ASN A 141 3.92 -9.97 2.30
C ASN A 141 3.92 -10.67 3.65
N VAL A 142 3.73 -9.89 4.70
CA VAL A 142 3.80 -10.31 6.09
C VAL A 142 2.87 -11.51 6.36
N PRO A 143 1.58 -11.51 5.96
CA PRO A 143 0.72 -12.69 6.07
C PRO A 143 1.24 -13.90 5.28
N GLY A 144 1.70 -13.69 4.04
CA GLY A 144 2.27 -14.75 3.21
C GLY A 144 3.59 -15.32 3.74
N THR A 145 4.38 -14.49 4.42
CA THR A 145 5.66 -14.82 5.05
C THR A 145 5.45 -15.61 6.32
N MET A 146 4.55 -15.16 7.19
CA MET A 146 4.17 -15.88 8.40
C MET A 146 3.52 -17.24 8.07
N ARG A 147 2.65 -17.29 7.04
CA ARG A 147 2.10 -18.54 6.53
C ARG A 147 3.18 -19.50 6.02
N ALA A 148 4.19 -18.99 5.31
CA ALA A 148 5.30 -19.79 4.81
C ALA A 148 6.21 -20.28 5.94
N ALA A 149 6.47 -19.45 6.96
CA ALA A 149 7.12 -19.84 8.22
C ALA A 149 6.41 -21.03 8.85
N LEU A 150 5.12 -20.88 9.13
CA LEU A 150 4.34 -21.89 9.81
C LEU A 150 4.25 -23.21 8.99
N LEU A 151 4.07 -23.12 7.68
CA LEU A 151 4.11 -24.32 6.81
C LEU A 151 5.47 -25.00 6.81
N ALA A 152 6.56 -24.25 6.78
CA ALA A 152 7.90 -24.83 6.80
C ALA A 152 8.24 -25.46 8.15
N MET A 153 7.80 -24.86 9.26
CA MET A 153 7.92 -25.46 10.59
C MET A 153 7.26 -26.84 10.62
N ILE A 154 6.01 -26.91 10.16
CA ILE A 154 5.21 -28.13 10.21
C ILE A 154 5.79 -29.22 9.28
N ILE A 155 6.23 -28.83 8.08
CA ILE A 155 6.59 -29.77 7.01
C ILE A 155 8.09 -30.10 6.98
N ARG A 156 8.98 -29.11 7.06
CA ARG A 156 10.42 -29.30 6.85
C ARG A 156 11.14 -29.80 8.09
N GLU A 157 10.65 -29.45 9.27
CA GLU A 157 11.26 -29.89 10.53
C GLU A 157 10.69 -31.21 11.04
N GLY A 158 9.91 -31.92 10.21
CA GLY A 158 9.35 -33.24 10.53
C GLY A 158 8.44 -33.19 11.75
N VAL A 159 7.76 -32.04 11.90
CA VAL A 159 6.99 -31.70 13.07
C VAL A 159 5.68 -32.48 13.08
N ALA A 160 4.96 -32.59 11.96
CA ALA A 160 3.76 -33.41 11.83
C ALA A 160 3.80 -34.34 10.61
N ASP A 161 3.29 -35.57 10.75
CA ASP A 161 3.21 -36.58 9.70
C ASP A 161 1.87 -36.47 8.93
N ILE A 162 1.57 -35.26 8.43
CA ILE A 162 0.29 -34.92 7.77
C ILE A 162 0.57 -34.47 6.34
N SER A 163 -0.05 -35.12 5.34
CA SER A 163 0.10 -34.76 3.92
C SER A 163 -0.39 -33.33 3.66
N GLN A 164 0.26 -32.64 2.71
CA GLN A 164 -0.11 -31.29 2.24
C GLN A 164 -1.55 -31.19 1.74
N ASP A 165 -2.15 -32.32 1.36
CA ASP A 165 -3.52 -32.40 0.86
C ASP A 165 -4.59 -32.20 1.96
N TYR A 166 -4.23 -32.39 3.24
CA TYR A 166 -5.17 -32.37 4.38
C TYR A 166 -5.05 -31.13 5.28
N LEU A 167 -4.00 -30.32 5.14
CA LEU A 167 -3.70 -29.20 6.02
C LEU A 167 -3.90 -27.86 5.29
N ARG A 168 -5.00 -27.17 5.57
CA ARG A 168 -5.18 -25.77 5.13
C ARG A 168 -4.91 -24.81 6.29
N ILE A 169 -3.92 -23.96 6.09
CA ILE A 169 -3.58 -22.85 6.98
C ILE A 169 -4.15 -21.57 6.38
N GLN A 170 -5.10 -20.95 7.09
CA GLN A 170 -5.64 -19.64 6.75
C GLN A 170 -5.11 -18.59 7.71
N THR A 171 -4.67 -17.47 7.14
CA THR A 171 -4.08 -16.33 7.84
C THR A 171 -4.84 -15.08 7.41
N SER A 172 -5.52 -14.41 8.34
CA SER A 172 -6.27 -13.19 8.06
C SER A 172 -5.74 -12.06 8.96
N PRO A 173 -5.23 -10.95 8.38
CA PRO A 173 -4.88 -9.76 9.16
C PRO A 173 -6.15 -8.96 9.51
N VAL A 174 -6.25 -8.45 10.73
CA VAL A 174 -7.32 -7.53 11.16
C VAL A 174 -6.71 -6.48 12.10
N GLY A 175 -6.91 -5.18 11.84
CA GLY A 175 -6.47 -4.06 12.70
C GLY A 175 -5.14 -3.38 12.34
N MET A 176 -4.89 -2.21 12.94
CA MET A 176 -3.78 -1.28 12.67
C MET A 176 -2.39 -1.82 13.02
N ARG A 177 -1.36 -1.14 12.50
CA ARG A 177 -0.06 -1.68 12.11
C ARG A 177 1.08 -1.32 13.07
N GLU A 178 0.89 -1.52 14.37
CA GLU A 178 2.01 -1.39 15.33
C GLU A 178 2.36 -2.71 16.02
N GLU A 179 1.40 -3.62 16.24
CA GLU A 179 1.67 -5.03 16.55
C GLU A 179 0.55 -5.90 15.95
N ALA A 180 0.74 -6.48 14.76
CA ALA A 180 -0.27 -7.39 14.22
C ALA A 180 -0.14 -8.73 14.94
N THR A 181 -1.25 -9.34 15.34
CA THR A 181 -1.23 -10.71 15.88
C THR A 181 -1.89 -11.64 14.88
N LEU A 182 -1.25 -12.77 14.56
CA LEU A 182 -1.72 -13.66 13.50
C LEU A 182 -2.73 -14.69 14.05
N LEU A 183 -3.91 -14.75 13.43
CA LEU A 183 -4.84 -15.86 13.61
C LEU A 183 -4.36 -17.07 12.78
N VAL A 184 -4.07 -18.19 13.44
CA VAL A 184 -3.73 -19.46 12.79
C VAL A 184 -4.94 -20.40 12.89
N ALA A 185 -5.62 -20.62 11.77
CA ALA A 185 -6.64 -21.66 11.66
C ALA A 185 -6.10 -22.83 10.84
N VAL A 186 -6.15 -24.02 11.44
CA VAL A 186 -5.87 -25.29 10.76
C VAL A 186 -7.19 -26.00 10.50
N TYR A 187 -7.51 -26.24 9.23
CA TYR A 187 -8.69 -27.04 8.89
C TYR A 187 -8.43 -27.98 7.73
N THR A 188 -9.30 -28.97 7.61
CA THR A 188 -9.37 -29.97 6.56
C THR A 188 -10.76 -29.90 5.93
N ASN A 189 -10.86 -30.17 4.63
CA ASN A 189 -12.14 -30.30 3.93
C ASN A 189 -12.61 -31.76 3.87
N PHE A 190 -11.90 -32.66 4.55
CA PHE A 190 -12.10 -34.10 4.53
C PHE A 190 -12.42 -34.63 5.93
N ASP A 191 -13.21 -35.70 5.99
CA ASP A 191 -13.53 -36.43 7.21
C ASP A 191 -12.28 -37.20 7.71
N LEU A 192 -11.53 -36.60 8.64
CA LEU A 192 -10.29 -37.18 9.18
C LEU A 192 -10.61 -38.17 10.31
N LYS A 193 -9.95 -39.32 10.32
CA LYS A 193 -10.01 -40.24 11.45
C LYS A 193 -9.00 -39.78 12.51
N ARG A 194 -9.21 -40.19 13.77
CA ARG A 194 -8.32 -39.87 14.90
C ARG A 194 -6.83 -40.25 14.66
N ALA A 195 -6.55 -41.21 13.79
CA ALA A 195 -5.19 -41.60 13.42
C ALA A 195 -4.50 -40.61 12.46
N ASP A 196 -5.27 -39.71 11.83
CA ASP A 196 -4.80 -38.73 10.85
C ASP A 196 -4.52 -37.35 11.50
N LEU A 197 -4.71 -37.22 12.82
CA LEU A 197 -4.42 -36.02 13.61
C LEU A 197 -2.99 -36.06 14.20
N PRO A 198 -2.32 -34.90 14.39
CA PRO A 198 -1.00 -34.87 15.01
C PRO A 198 -1.06 -35.38 16.46
N SER A 199 -0.08 -36.17 16.87
CA SER A 199 -0.04 -36.72 18.24
C SER A 199 0.29 -35.65 19.29
N ASP A 200 -0.06 -35.87 20.56
CA ASP A 200 0.30 -34.93 21.65
C ASP A 200 1.83 -34.72 21.75
N HIS A 201 2.61 -35.76 21.42
CA HIS A 201 4.08 -35.69 21.35
C HIS A 201 4.57 -34.79 20.21
N THR A 202 3.88 -34.82 19.08
CA THR A 202 4.12 -33.94 17.93
C THR A 202 3.89 -32.48 18.31
N ILE A 203 2.78 -32.18 18.99
CA ILE A 203 2.44 -30.82 19.44
C ILE A 203 3.48 -30.31 20.46
N GLU A 204 3.92 -31.15 21.39
CA GLU A 204 4.94 -30.80 22.39
C GLU A 204 6.33 -30.54 21.77
N LYS A 205 6.66 -31.21 20.66
CA LYS A 205 7.91 -31.01 19.93
C LYS A 205 7.94 -29.68 19.16
N ILE A 206 6.77 -29.19 18.71
CA ILE A 206 6.60 -27.83 18.16
C ILE A 206 6.91 -26.79 19.23
N ARG A 207 6.38 -27.01 20.44
CA ARG A 207 6.52 -26.11 21.59
C ARG A 207 7.99 -25.92 21.99
N GLN A 208 8.71 -27.01 22.23
CA GLN A 208 10.13 -26.94 22.66
C GLN A 208 11.03 -26.26 21.62
N ARG A 209 10.74 -26.41 20.33
CA ARG A 209 11.52 -25.77 19.26
C ARG A 209 11.30 -24.27 19.15
N LEU A 210 10.14 -23.79 19.58
CA LEU A 210 9.81 -22.37 19.64
C LEU A 210 10.45 -21.66 20.84
N GLU A 211 10.73 -22.39 21.92
CA GLU A 211 11.34 -21.88 23.15
C GLU A 211 12.88 -21.75 23.06
N ASP A 212 13.55 -22.58 22.25
CA ASP A 212 15.03 -22.63 22.14
C ASP A 212 15.64 -21.55 21.22
N GLU A 213 14.86 -20.85 20.39
CA GLU A 213 15.40 -19.95 19.35
C GLU A 213 15.49 -18.46 19.73
N THR A 214 14.90 -18.03 20.84
CA THR A 214 14.84 -16.63 21.30
C THR A 214 16.10 -16.12 22.03
N ALA A 215 17.20 -16.89 22.08
CA ALA A 215 18.38 -16.58 22.89
C ALA A 215 19.72 -16.46 22.14
N ARG A 216 19.75 -16.00 20.87
CA ARG A 216 21.03 -15.74 20.17
C ARG A 216 21.13 -14.31 19.63
N ASP A 217 22.02 -13.56 20.27
CA ASP A 217 22.49 -12.24 19.88
C ASP A 217 23.46 -12.36 18.67
N ILE A 218 23.51 -11.32 17.82
CA ILE A 218 24.34 -11.29 16.60
C ILE A 218 25.85 -11.19 16.91
N GLY A 219 26.22 -11.01 18.18
CA GLY A 219 27.61 -10.93 18.65
C GLY A 219 28.45 -12.21 18.51
N ASP A 220 27.82 -13.38 18.34
CA ASP A 220 28.51 -14.68 18.35
C ASP A 220 28.74 -15.24 16.93
N ALA A 221 29.49 -14.51 16.10
CA ALA A 221 29.92 -15.05 14.82
C ALA A 221 30.89 -16.24 15.04
N GLN A 222 30.40 -17.47 14.85
CA GLN A 222 31.23 -18.66 14.96
C GLN A 222 32.12 -18.83 13.72
N ILE A 223 33.38 -18.42 13.81
CA ILE A 223 34.38 -18.66 12.77
C ILE A 223 34.90 -20.10 12.90
N SER A 224 34.60 -20.94 11.91
CA SER A 224 35.12 -22.32 11.84
C SER A 224 36.09 -22.44 10.66
N GLN A 225 37.27 -23.01 10.90
CA GLN A 225 38.20 -23.33 9.81
C GLN A 225 37.68 -24.53 9.01
N VAL A 226 37.92 -24.51 7.69
CA VAL A 226 37.48 -25.58 6.77
C VAL A 226 38.04 -26.95 7.15
N SER A 227 39.27 -27.00 7.68
CA SER A 227 39.88 -28.25 8.18
C SER A 227 39.09 -28.83 9.37
N SER A 228 38.76 -28.00 10.36
CA SER A 228 37.94 -28.42 11.51
C SER A 228 36.54 -28.85 11.09
N PHE A 229 35.94 -28.21 10.09
CA PHE A 229 34.65 -28.59 9.52
C PHE A 229 34.69 -30.00 8.89
N LEU A 230 35.69 -30.26 8.04
CA LEU A 230 35.82 -31.55 7.36
C LEU A 230 36.09 -32.70 8.33
N GLU A 231 36.78 -32.43 9.44
CA GLU A 231 37.09 -33.41 10.48
C GLU A 231 35.90 -33.71 11.40
N GLN A 232 35.07 -32.70 11.72
CA GLN A 232 33.97 -32.84 12.69
C GLN A 232 32.68 -33.39 12.08
N GLY A 233 32.51 -33.32 10.76
CA GLY A 233 31.30 -33.78 10.07
C GLY A 233 30.03 -32.97 10.40
N ASP A 234 30.17 -31.88 11.16
CA ASP A 234 29.06 -31.01 11.55
C ASP A 234 28.69 -30.11 10.38
N ARG A 235 27.62 -30.47 9.65
CA ARG A 235 27.08 -29.70 8.52
C ARG A 235 26.16 -28.58 9.01
N GLY A 236 26.65 -27.77 9.95
CA GLY A 236 25.95 -26.57 10.40
C GLY A 236 25.53 -25.67 9.23
N ARG A 237 24.45 -24.90 9.41
CA ARG A 237 23.99 -23.93 8.41
C ARG A 237 24.86 -22.68 8.52
N TYR A 238 25.73 -22.46 7.54
CA TYR A 238 26.52 -21.23 7.41
C TYR A 238 25.79 -20.21 6.54
N ASP A 239 26.00 -18.93 6.84
CA ASP A 239 25.45 -17.82 6.04
C ASP A 239 26.42 -17.32 4.98
N ILE A 240 27.73 -17.42 5.28
CA ILE A 240 28.83 -16.93 4.43
C ILE A 240 29.94 -17.99 4.35
N LEU A 241 30.42 -18.27 3.14
CA LEU A 241 31.67 -18.97 2.88
C LEU A 241 32.71 -17.95 2.41
N PHE A 242 33.75 -17.69 3.20
CA PHE A 242 34.82 -16.76 2.85
C PHE A 242 36.07 -17.52 2.39
N ILE A 243 36.56 -17.20 1.18
CA ILE A 243 37.69 -17.83 0.51
C ILE A 243 38.78 -16.76 0.27
N PRO A 244 39.66 -16.53 1.26
CA PRO A 244 40.75 -15.57 1.10
C PRO A 244 41.80 -16.09 0.12
N GLY A 245 42.51 -15.17 -0.52
CA GLY A 245 43.65 -15.51 -1.36
C GLY A 245 44.86 -15.96 -0.53
N PRO A 246 45.46 -17.14 -0.82
CA PRO A 246 46.77 -17.46 -0.26
C PRO A 246 47.83 -16.50 -0.81
N SER A 247 48.83 -16.19 0.03
CA SER A 247 50.02 -15.44 -0.38
C SER A 247 50.84 -16.16 -1.45
N ASP A 248 50.73 -17.48 -1.53
CA ASP A 248 51.27 -18.32 -2.60
C ASP A 248 50.25 -19.41 -2.98
N ILE A 249 49.56 -19.21 -4.11
CA ILE A 249 48.56 -20.16 -4.60
C ILE A 249 49.19 -21.49 -5.06
N THR A 250 50.48 -21.49 -5.40
CA THR A 250 51.18 -22.71 -5.86
C THR A 250 51.42 -23.70 -4.71
N ALA A 251 51.37 -23.22 -3.47
CA ALA A 251 51.47 -24.05 -2.27
C ALA A 251 50.16 -24.75 -1.89
N VAL A 252 49.04 -24.43 -2.54
CA VAL A 252 47.72 -25.01 -2.28
C VAL A 252 47.35 -26.01 -3.37
N SER A 253 46.92 -27.22 -2.98
CA SER A 253 46.31 -28.16 -3.94
C SER A 253 44.96 -27.60 -4.40
N VAL A 254 44.95 -27.04 -5.61
CA VAL A 254 43.78 -26.40 -6.20
C VAL A 254 42.62 -27.39 -6.33
N GLU A 255 42.87 -28.63 -6.74
CA GLU A 255 41.81 -29.64 -6.90
C GLU A 255 41.17 -30.02 -5.56
N ALA A 256 41.97 -30.15 -4.50
CA ALA A 256 41.47 -30.47 -3.16
C ALA A 256 40.65 -29.31 -2.59
N ALA A 257 41.14 -28.08 -2.71
CA ALA A 257 40.42 -26.89 -2.28
C ALA A 257 39.10 -26.70 -3.04
N ALA A 258 39.13 -26.85 -4.36
CA ALA A 258 37.96 -26.79 -5.23
C ALA A 258 36.88 -27.81 -4.84
N SER A 259 37.29 -29.06 -4.57
CA SER A 259 36.38 -30.12 -4.13
C SER A 259 35.72 -29.81 -2.79
N HIS A 260 36.47 -29.22 -1.84
CA HIS A 260 35.91 -28.80 -0.54
C HIS A 260 34.95 -27.62 -0.67
N ILE A 261 35.29 -26.62 -1.49
CA ILE A 261 34.39 -25.48 -1.78
C ILE A 261 33.06 -25.98 -2.37
N GLN A 262 33.14 -26.91 -3.32
CA GLN A 262 31.94 -27.51 -3.93
C GLN A 262 31.12 -28.32 -2.94
N ALA A 263 31.75 -29.05 -2.02
CA ALA A 263 31.07 -29.83 -0.99
C ALA A 263 30.40 -28.95 0.09
N LEU A 264 30.97 -27.78 0.36
CA LEU A 264 30.43 -26.77 1.29
C LEU A 264 29.28 -25.98 0.68
N TYR A 265 29.28 -25.82 -0.64
CA TYR A 265 28.27 -25.02 -1.33
C TYR A 265 26.88 -25.67 -1.25
N GLY A 266 25.93 -24.94 -0.68
CA GLY A 266 24.51 -25.29 -0.62
C GLY A 266 23.63 -24.16 -1.16
N ASN A 267 22.36 -24.48 -1.48
CA ASN A 267 21.41 -23.50 -2.03
C ASN A 267 21.25 -22.28 -1.10
N GLY A 268 21.77 -21.13 -1.54
CA GLY A 268 21.59 -19.83 -0.88
C GLY A 268 22.68 -19.40 0.12
N LEU A 269 23.87 -20.01 0.07
CA LEU A 269 25.06 -19.59 0.82
C LEU A 269 25.77 -18.42 0.11
N ASN A 270 26.03 -17.31 0.80
CA ASN A 270 26.82 -16.22 0.23
C ASN A 270 28.29 -16.65 0.17
N THR A 271 28.84 -16.79 -1.02
CA THR A 271 30.23 -17.23 -1.22
C THR A 271 31.07 -16.02 -1.61
N VAL A 272 32.06 -15.69 -0.81
CA VAL A 272 32.91 -14.51 -0.97
C VAL A 272 34.35 -14.97 -1.20
N ALA A 273 34.94 -14.61 -2.34
CA ALA A 273 36.32 -14.93 -2.68
C ALA A 273 37.13 -13.66 -2.98
N THR A 274 38.32 -13.54 -2.39
CA THR A 274 39.17 -12.36 -2.55
C THR A 274 40.59 -12.72 -2.98
N GLY A 275 41.31 -11.78 -3.60
CA GLY A 275 42.70 -12.00 -4.02
C GLY A 275 42.82 -13.20 -4.96
N SER A 276 43.81 -14.06 -4.72
CA SER A 276 44.00 -15.32 -5.47
C SER A 276 42.94 -16.41 -5.14
N GLY A 277 42.13 -16.22 -4.10
CA GLY A 277 41.05 -17.14 -3.71
C GLY A 277 39.94 -17.21 -4.75
N ARG A 278 39.83 -16.18 -5.60
CA ARG A 278 38.97 -16.15 -6.79
C ARG A 278 39.29 -17.28 -7.77
N LEU A 279 40.56 -17.65 -7.94
CA LEU A 279 40.97 -18.79 -8.80
C LEU A 279 40.58 -20.14 -8.19
N LEU A 280 40.61 -20.27 -6.86
CA LEU A 280 40.14 -21.47 -6.16
C LEU A 280 38.63 -21.65 -6.33
N LEU A 281 37.87 -20.56 -6.18
CA LEU A 281 36.44 -20.55 -6.42
C LEU A 281 36.12 -20.88 -7.88
N ALA A 282 36.85 -20.32 -8.84
CA ALA A 282 36.67 -20.64 -10.26
C ALA A 282 36.98 -22.12 -10.57
N SER A 283 38.02 -22.67 -9.96
CA SER A 283 38.42 -24.09 -10.09
C SER A 283 37.39 -25.06 -9.52
N SER A 284 36.52 -24.63 -8.60
CA SER A 284 35.38 -25.44 -8.11
C SER A 284 34.26 -25.59 -9.14
N GLY A 285 34.31 -24.85 -10.26
CA GLY A 285 33.28 -24.84 -11.29
C GLY A 285 32.05 -23.99 -10.97
N LEU A 286 31.96 -23.41 -9.78
CA LEU A 286 30.80 -22.61 -9.33
C LEU A 286 30.66 -21.25 -10.06
N LEU A 287 31.71 -20.78 -10.73
CA LEU A 287 31.70 -19.53 -11.51
C LEU A 287 31.40 -19.73 -13.00
N LYS A 288 31.27 -20.96 -13.51
CA LYS A 288 31.20 -21.26 -14.96
C LYS A 288 30.12 -20.48 -15.71
N GLU A 289 29.01 -20.16 -15.05
CA GLU A 289 27.87 -19.42 -15.59
C GLU A 289 27.69 -18.05 -14.90
N ARG A 290 28.79 -17.50 -14.39
CA ARG A 290 28.79 -16.27 -13.59
C ARG A 290 29.91 -15.35 -13.96
N THR A 291 29.71 -14.07 -13.68
CA THR A 291 30.73 -13.04 -13.85
C THR A 291 31.57 -12.89 -12.59
N ALA A 292 32.88 -12.70 -12.76
CA ALA A 292 33.84 -12.60 -11.68
C ALA A 292 34.83 -11.44 -11.88
N SER A 293 35.33 -10.89 -10.77
CA SER A 293 36.34 -9.84 -10.76
C SER A 293 37.73 -10.41 -11.08
N ALA A 294 38.42 -9.84 -12.06
CA ALA A 294 39.83 -10.05 -12.37
C ALA A 294 40.72 -8.89 -11.89
N ALA A 295 40.17 -7.88 -11.21
CA ALA A 295 40.94 -6.74 -10.71
C ALA A 295 42.18 -7.20 -9.91
N SER A 296 43.36 -6.74 -10.35
CA SER A 296 44.67 -7.08 -9.79
C SER A 296 45.00 -8.58 -9.75
N LEU A 297 44.33 -9.41 -10.56
CA LEU A 297 44.54 -10.85 -10.66
C LEU A 297 45.00 -11.23 -12.06
N ASP A 298 46.18 -11.85 -12.16
CA ASP A 298 46.63 -12.46 -13.42
C ASP A 298 45.89 -13.80 -13.62
N VAL A 299 44.77 -13.77 -14.34
CA VAL A 299 43.95 -14.96 -14.60
C VAL A 299 44.66 -15.83 -15.64
N PRO A 300 45.13 -17.05 -15.27
CA PRO A 300 45.83 -17.90 -16.21
C PRO A 300 44.96 -18.26 -17.41
N GLN A 301 45.54 -18.38 -18.61
CA GLN A 301 44.79 -18.74 -19.84
C GLN A 301 43.94 -20.01 -19.67
N THR A 302 44.41 -20.95 -18.86
CA THR A 302 43.71 -22.20 -18.53
C THR A 302 42.46 -22.00 -17.68
N GLN A 303 42.34 -20.88 -16.96
CA GLN A 303 41.21 -20.55 -16.10
C GLN A 303 40.26 -19.51 -16.69
N VAL A 304 40.56 -18.91 -17.84
CA VAL A 304 39.65 -17.93 -18.49
C VAL A 304 38.25 -18.51 -18.69
N ALA A 305 38.14 -19.79 -19.07
CA ALA A 305 36.86 -20.49 -19.28
C ALA A 305 36.19 -21.03 -18.00
N SER A 306 36.78 -20.77 -16.81
CA SER A 306 36.22 -21.22 -15.52
C SER A 306 35.23 -20.23 -14.91
N ALA A 307 35.10 -19.05 -15.51
CA ALA A 307 34.00 -18.13 -15.30
C ALA A 307 33.29 -17.83 -16.64
N GLN A 308 32.05 -17.35 -16.60
CA GLN A 308 31.37 -16.87 -17.82
C GLN A 308 32.10 -15.66 -18.39
N GLU A 309 32.48 -14.73 -17.52
CA GLU A 309 33.20 -13.51 -17.87
C GLU A 309 34.06 -13.05 -16.68
N TRP A 310 35.25 -12.54 -17.00
CA TRP A 310 36.15 -11.89 -16.05
C TRP A 310 36.19 -10.40 -16.36
N LEU A 311 35.92 -9.55 -15.37
CA LEU A 311 35.88 -8.09 -15.53
C LEU A 311 36.85 -7.40 -14.57
N GLU A 312 37.33 -6.22 -14.96
CA GLU A 312 38.33 -5.46 -14.20
C GLU A 312 37.76 -4.68 -12.99
N ASP A 313 36.47 -4.83 -12.67
CA ASP A 313 35.87 -4.19 -11.50
C ASP A 313 36.41 -4.79 -10.19
N ASN A 314 36.69 -3.95 -9.19
CA ASN A 314 37.28 -4.38 -7.91
C ASN A 314 36.36 -5.31 -7.09
N ILE A 315 35.04 -5.20 -7.24
CA ILE A 315 34.04 -6.04 -6.57
C ILE A 315 32.98 -6.42 -7.58
N ILE A 316 32.71 -7.72 -7.68
CA ILE A 316 31.61 -8.25 -8.48
C ILE A 316 30.75 -9.17 -7.64
N ARG A 317 29.44 -8.91 -7.65
CA ARG A 317 28.41 -9.82 -7.16
C ARG A 317 27.70 -10.44 -8.37
N ASP A 318 27.49 -11.75 -8.32
CA ASP A 318 26.59 -12.47 -9.21
C ASP A 318 25.76 -13.48 -8.39
N GLY A 319 24.53 -13.11 -8.09
CA GLY A 319 23.63 -13.81 -7.18
C GLY A 319 24.16 -13.81 -5.74
N TYR A 320 24.62 -14.98 -5.31
CA TYR A 320 25.21 -15.21 -3.99
C TYR A 320 26.74 -15.23 -4.02
N PHE A 321 27.36 -15.01 -5.17
CA PHE A 321 28.80 -15.08 -5.34
C PHE A 321 29.39 -13.68 -5.37
N TRP A 322 30.40 -13.45 -4.55
CA TRP A 322 31.15 -12.21 -4.45
C TRP A 322 32.60 -12.50 -4.78
N THR A 323 33.15 -11.75 -5.72
CA THR A 323 34.56 -11.84 -6.09
C THR A 323 35.15 -10.44 -6.01
N ALA A 324 36.28 -10.29 -5.33
CA ALA A 324 36.89 -8.98 -5.15
C ALA A 324 38.42 -9.02 -5.09
N GLU A 325 39.04 -7.87 -5.33
CA GLU A 325 40.42 -7.61 -4.93
C GLU A 325 40.55 -7.69 -3.39
N ASP A 326 41.75 -8.01 -2.89
CA ASP A 326 42.10 -8.09 -1.47
C ASP A 326 42.81 -6.84 -0.91
N SER A 327 42.72 -5.70 -1.60
CA SER A 327 43.17 -4.41 -1.04
C SER A 327 42.35 -4.04 0.22
N PRO A 328 42.96 -3.44 1.26
CA PRO A 328 42.25 -3.11 2.50
C PRO A 328 40.97 -2.27 2.27
N GLU A 329 41.02 -1.33 1.34
CA GLU A 329 39.89 -0.49 0.95
C GLU A 329 38.77 -1.32 0.32
N THR A 330 39.10 -2.20 -0.62
CA THR A 330 38.12 -3.08 -1.29
C THR A 330 37.49 -4.07 -0.32
N LEU A 331 38.27 -4.66 0.58
CA LEU A 331 37.75 -5.57 1.61
C LEU A 331 36.78 -4.86 2.56
N ARG A 332 37.07 -3.60 2.91
CA ARG A 332 36.15 -2.79 3.70
C ARG A 332 34.86 -2.50 2.94
N SER A 333 34.93 -2.09 1.68
CA SER A 333 33.74 -1.88 0.83
C SER A 333 32.92 -3.15 0.67
N LEU A 334 33.58 -4.28 0.44
CA LEU A 334 32.96 -5.60 0.32
C LEU A 334 32.20 -5.99 1.57
N ALA A 335 32.75 -5.72 2.77
CA ALA A 335 32.08 -6.02 4.03
C ALA A 335 30.73 -5.29 4.16
N TYR A 336 30.66 -4.00 3.80
CA TYR A 336 29.40 -3.25 3.81
C TYR A 336 28.40 -3.79 2.79
N LEU A 337 28.85 -4.10 1.56
CA LEU A 337 27.98 -4.64 0.51
C LEU A 337 27.42 -6.03 0.87
N VAL A 338 28.26 -6.92 1.43
CA VAL A 338 27.83 -8.25 1.88
C VAL A 338 26.84 -8.12 3.04
N LYS A 339 27.10 -7.23 4.01
CA LYS A 339 26.17 -6.95 5.12
C LYS A 339 24.81 -6.48 4.59
N ALA A 340 24.80 -5.50 3.69
CA ALA A 340 23.57 -5.00 3.06
C ALA A 340 22.82 -6.09 2.27
N ALA A 341 23.54 -6.95 1.55
CA ALA A 341 22.94 -8.05 0.81
C ALA A 341 22.33 -9.13 1.71
N VAL A 342 22.97 -9.45 2.84
CA VAL A 342 22.44 -10.39 3.85
C VAL A 342 21.18 -9.84 4.51
N ARG A 343 21.14 -8.52 4.75
CA ARG A 343 19.92 -7.82 5.22
C ARG A 343 18.83 -7.70 4.16
N GLY A 344 19.15 -8.00 2.89
CA GLY A 344 18.23 -7.90 1.77
C GLY A 344 17.97 -6.46 1.31
N GLU A 345 18.87 -5.55 1.67
CA GLU A 345 18.90 -4.13 1.25
C GLU A 345 19.44 -4.04 -0.18
N LEU A 346 20.53 -4.75 -0.50
CA LEU A 346 21.06 -4.81 -1.87
C LEU A 346 20.20 -5.75 -2.75
N GLN A 347 19.22 -5.17 -3.43
CA GLN A 347 18.21 -5.89 -4.24
C GLN A 347 18.75 -6.46 -5.55
N CYS A 348 19.83 -5.88 -6.10
CA CYS A 348 20.37 -6.36 -7.36
C CYS A 348 21.14 -7.66 -7.13
N ALA A 349 20.77 -8.71 -7.88
CA ALA A 349 21.52 -9.96 -7.89
C ALA A 349 22.92 -9.77 -8.50
N ILE A 350 23.11 -8.76 -9.37
CA ILE A 350 24.40 -8.48 -10.00
C ILE A 350 24.89 -7.08 -9.61
N PHE A 351 26.11 -6.98 -9.09
CA PHE A 351 26.75 -5.71 -8.74
C PHE A 351 28.17 -5.66 -9.34
N PRO A 352 28.62 -4.51 -9.88
CA PRO A 352 27.87 -3.26 -10.00
C PRO A 352 26.83 -3.31 -11.13
N LEU A 353 25.83 -2.43 -11.10
CA LEU A 353 24.72 -2.38 -12.05
C LEU A 353 25.13 -2.18 -13.52
N PRO A 354 26.23 -1.47 -13.87
CA PRO A 354 26.73 -1.46 -15.25
C PRO A 354 26.99 -2.87 -15.79
N THR A 355 27.50 -3.78 -14.96
CA THR A 355 27.68 -5.20 -15.30
C THR A 355 26.35 -5.88 -15.55
N PHE A 356 25.35 -5.65 -14.69
CA PHE A 356 23.98 -6.11 -14.92
C PHE A 356 23.42 -5.61 -16.26
N ARG A 357 23.54 -4.31 -16.56
CA ARG A 357 23.05 -3.71 -17.80
C ARG A 357 23.75 -4.28 -19.04
N LYS A 358 25.05 -4.56 -18.95
CA LYS A 358 25.82 -5.21 -20.03
C LYS A 358 25.26 -6.60 -20.33
N HIS A 359 25.02 -7.40 -19.29
CA HIS A 359 24.42 -8.74 -19.43
C HIS A 359 22.97 -8.68 -19.93
N TRP A 360 22.16 -7.79 -19.37
CA TRP A 360 20.77 -7.62 -19.78
C TRP A 360 20.67 -7.23 -21.25
N LYS A 361 21.44 -6.24 -21.70
CA LYS A 361 21.47 -5.82 -23.12
C LYS A 361 21.94 -6.93 -24.05
N ALA A 362 22.91 -7.75 -23.62
CA ALA A 362 23.36 -8.89 -24.40
C ALA A 362 22.29 -9.99 -24.52
N GLN A 363 21.46 -10.19 -23.49
CA GLN A 363 20.38 -11.18 -23.49
C GLN A 363 19.10 -10.69 -24.16
N SER A 364 18.75 -9.40 -24.00
CA SER A 364 17.49 -8.85 -24.53
C SER A 364 17.54 -8.56 -26.03
N GLY A 365 18.73 -8.55 -26.64
CA GLY A 365 18.90 -8.19 -28.05
C GLY A 365 18.59 -6.72 -28.36
N GLU A 366 18.34 -5.89 -27.34
CA GLU A 366 18.08 -4.46 -27.50
C GLU A 366 19.39 -3.71 -27.80
N GLN A 367 19.77 -3.70 -29.08
CA GLN A 367 20.74 -2.76 -29.60
C GLN A 367 20.07 -1.39 -29.74
N GLY A 368 20.26 -0.51 -28.75
CA GLY A 368 20.23 0.94 -29.01
C GLY A 368 19.14 1.80 -28.37
N ALA A 369 18.93 1.70 -27.06
CA ALA A 369 18.29 2.78 -26.31
C ALA A 369 19.08 3.09 -25.02
N THR A 370 19.92 4.12 -25.09
CA THR A 370 20.26 5.07 -24.00
C THR A 370 21.44 5.90 -24.50
N ILE A 371 21.20 6.71 -25.52
CA ILE A 371 21.91 7.98 -25.61
C ILE A 371 20.94 8.94 -24.93
N HIS A 372 21.27 9.37 -23.72
CA HIS A 372 20.70 10.60 -23.21
C HIS A 372 21.09 11.67 -24.23
N SER A 373 20.18 11.99 -25.16
CA SER A 373 20.38 13.13 -26.03
C SER A 373 20.64 14.31 -25.12
N GLU A 374 21.77 15.00 -25.31
CA GLU A 374 22.06 16.21 -24.57
C GLU A 374 20.79 17.08 -24.59
N PRO A 375 20.26 17.46 -23.42
CA PRO A 375 19.04 18.25 -23.36
C PRO A 375 19.28 19.50 -24.20
N THR A 376 18.48 19.67 -25.26
CA THR A 376 18.39 20.96 -25.94
C THR A 376 18.09 21.98 -24.87
N LYS A 377 19.01 22.93 -24.66
CA LYS A 377 18.85 24.00 -23.65
C LYS A 377 17.41 24.51 -23.72
N PRO A 378 16.63 24.42 -22.62
CA PRO A 378 15.26 24.93 -22.64
C PRO A 378 15.31 26.38 -23.09
N SER A 379 14.52 26.71 -24.11
CA SER A 379 14.51 28.04 -24.73
C SER A 379 13.93 29.13 -23.82
N THR A 380 13.40 28.73 -22.66
CA THR A 380 12.52 29.50 -21.79
C THR A 380 12.81 29.14 -20.33
N THR A 381 12.48 30.06 -19.41
CA THR A 381 12.64 29.82 -17.96
C THR A 381 11.44 29.03 -17.41
N PRO A 382 11.59 28.28 -16.31
CA PRO A 382 10.51 27.57 -15.63
C PRO A 382 9.23 28.40 -15.39
N GLY A 383 9.38 29.65 -14.97
CA GLY A 383 8.26 30.58 -14.78
C GLY A 383 7.60 30.99 -16.09
N ALA A 384 8.37 31.21 -17.15
CA ALA A 384 7.85 31.47 -18.49
C ALA A 384 7.13 30.24 -19.07
N ASP A 385 7.66 29.04 -18.86
CA ASP A 385 7.04 27.77 -19.29
C ASP A 385 5.73 27.52 -18.56
N LEU A 386 5.70 27.75 -17.25
CA LEU A 386 4.48 27.65 -16.47
C LEU A 386 3.46 28.72 -16.88
N ALA A 387 3.88 29.98 -17.04
CA ALA A 387 3.00 31.05 -17.50
C ALA A 387 2.38 30.73 -18.87
N LYS A 388 3.18 30.21 -19.81
CA LYS A 388 2.70 29.75 -21.13
C LYS A 388 1.70 28.61 -20.98
N SER A 389 1.96 27.65 -20.08
CA SER A 389 1.05 26.53 -19.80
C SER A 389 -0.28 27.02 -19.23
N ILE A 390 -0.25 27.90 -18.23
CA ILE A 390 -1.45 28.52 -17.63
C ILE A 390 -2.29 29.22 -18.69
N ASN A 391 -1.64 30.03 -19.54
CA ASN A 391 -2.32 30.77 -20.62
C ASN A 391 -2.88 29.85 -21.72
N SER A 392 -2.37 28.63 -21.84
CA SER A 392 -2.87 27.63 -22.81
C SER A 392 -4.06 26.82 -22.29
N TYR A 393 -4.26 26.75 -20.97
CA TYR A 393 -5.37 26.00 -20.39
C TYR A 393 -6.70 26.70 -20.61
N SER A 394 -7.71 25.89 -20.96
CA SER A 394 -9.09 26.34 -20.97
C SER A 394 -9.66 26.45 -19.54
N PRO A 395 -10.75 27.20 -19.31
CA PRO A 395 -11.43 27.21 -18.01
C PRO A 395 -11.94 25.85 -17.52
N ALA A 396 -12.05 24.85 -18.41
CA ALA A 396 -12.40 23.47 -18.08
C ALA A 396 -11.20 22.67 -17.52
N GLU A 397 -9.97 23.11 -17.80
CA GLU A 397 -8.72 22.47 -17.36
C GLU A 397 -8.12 23.16 -16.13
N ALA A 398 -8.87 24.07 -15.51
CA ALA A 398 -8.43 24.89 -14.40
C ALA A 398 -7.86 24.10 -13.21
N ASP A 399 -8.38 22.89 -12.97
CA ASP A 399 -7.95 22.01 -11.87
C ASP A 399 -6.53 21.45 -12.10
N ARG A 400 -5.96 21.60 -13.31
CA ARG A 400 -4.56 21.23 -13.62
C ARG A 400 -3.55 22.30 -13.23
N ILE A 401 -3.98 23.53 -12.93
CA ILE A 401 -3.11 24.68 -12.63
C ILE A 401 -2.47 24.61 -11.23
N PRO A 402 -3.16 24.20 -10.14
CA PRO A 402 -2.60 24.28 -8.80
C PRO A 402 -1.28 23.54 -8.59
N HIS A 403 -1.18 22.30 -9.09
CA HIS A 403 0.03 21.48 -8.87
C HIS A 403 1.30 22.11 -9.46
N PRO A 404 1.38 22.48 -10.75
CA PRO A 404 2.55 23.14 -11.31
C PRO A 404 2.92 24.47 -10.62
N VAL A 405 1.92 25.26 -10.18
CA VAL A 405 2.15 26.50 -9.43
C VAL A 405 2.77 26.22 -8.06
N VAL A 406 2.29 25.19 -7.36
CA VAL A 406 2.88 24.75 -6.09
C VAL A 406 4.32 24.27 -6.28
N HIS A 407 4.60 23.50 -7.33
CA HIS A 407 5.96 23.07 -7.64
C HIS A 407 6.91 24.25 -7.87
N LEU A 408 6.48 25.25 -8.65
CA LEU A 408 7.29 26.45 -8.87
C LEU A 408 7.46 27.24 -7.55
N ALA A 409 6.41 27.38 -6.74
CA ALA A 409 6.49 28.08 -5.47
C ALA A 409 7.49 27.40 -4.50
N ILE A 410 7.42 26.07 -4.37
CA ILE A 410 8.38 25.30 -3.54
C ILE A 410 9.80 25.50 -4.07
N ARG A 411 10.01 25.42 -5.40
CA ARG A 411 11.32 25.67 -6.01
C ARG A 411 11.86 27.05 -5.65
N VAL A 412 11.06 28.10 -5.85
CA VAL A 412 11.45 29.49 -5.58
C VAL A 412 11.76 29.69 -4.08
N GLY A 413 11.04 28.99 -3.20
CA GLY A 413 11.34 28.94 -1.77
C GLY A 413 12.68 28.27 -1.46
N LEU A 414 12.96 27.12 -2.09
CA LEU A 414 14.23 26.39 -1.96
C LEU A 414 15.42 27.16 -2.56
N GLU A 415 15.19 27.98 -3.59
CA GLU A 415 16.17 28.92 -4.16
C GLU A 415 16.39 30.17 -3.27
N GLY A 416 15.66 30.29 -2.16
CA GLY A 416 15.85 31.33 -1.14
C GLY A 416 14.92 32.55 -1.25
N SER A 417 14.02 32.60 -2.23
CA SER A 417 13.09 33.73 -2.42
C SER A 417 11.73 33.46 -1.77
N MET A 418 11.69 33.47 -0.44
CA MET A 418 10.46 33.19 0.33
C MET A 418 9.32 34.19 0.08
N SER A 419 9.63 35.45 -0.19
CA SER A 419 8.64 36.48 -0.55
C SER A 419 7.89 36.11 -1.84
N SER A 420 8.62 35.65 -2.86
CA SER A 420 8.09 35.24 -4.16
C SER A 420 7.34 33.92 -4.10
N CYS A 421 7.84 32.95 -3.34
CA CYS A 421 7.10 31.74 -2.98
C CYS A 421 5.73 32.10 -2.38
N ASN A 422 5.72 32.96 -1.35
CA ASN A 422 4.48 33.39 -0.71
C ASN A 422 3.56 34.19 -1.65
N ALA A 423 4.11 34.99 -2.56
CA ALA A 423 3.32 35.72 -3.55
C ALA A 423 2.60 34.78 -4.54
N LEU A 424 3.27 33.71 -4.99
CA LEU A 424 2.66 32.67 -5.82
C LEU A 424 1.54 31.94 -5.09
N VAL A 425 1.79 31.50 -3.85
CA VAL A 425 0.79 30.79 -3.04
C VAL A 425 -0.43 31.67 -2.76
N ARG A 426 -0.23 32.96 -2.46
CA ARG A 426 -1.35 33.94 -2.32
C ARG A 426 -2.15 34.06 -3.61
N ALA A 427 -1.48 34.25 -4.75
CA ALA A 427 -2.16 34.38 -6.03
C ALA A 427 -2.91 33.09 -6.39
N LEU A 428 -2.36 31.92 -6.04
CA LEU A 428 -3.02 30.64 -6.22
C LEU A 428 -4.33 30.56 -5.44
N PHE A 429 -4.31 30.83 -4.13
CA PHE A 429 -5.54 30.78 -3.33
C PHE A 429 -6.51 31.93 -3.60
N GLN A 430 -6.02 33.08 -4.08
CA GLN A 430 -6.88 34.14 -4.59
C GLN A 430 -7.63 33.68 -5.85
N MET A 431 -6.96 32.95 -6.74
CA MET A 431 -7.53 32.49 -8.01
C MET A 431 -8.36 31.21 -7.87
N PHE A 432 -7.94 30.35 -6.96
CA PHE A 432 -8.51 29.03 -6.70
C PHE A 432 -8.68 28.86 -5.19
N PRO A 433 -9.70 29.47 -4.57
CA PRO A 433 -9.92 29.39 -3.13
C PRO A 433 -10.03 27.94 -2.61
N ASN A 434 -10.53 27.04 -3.46
CA ASN A 434 -10.71 25.61 -3.14
C ASN A 434 -9.53 24.74 -3.58
N ALA A 435 -8.40 25.32 -4.00
CA ALA A 435 -7.24 24.55 -4.45
C ALA A 435 -6.69 23.61 -3.36
N TYR A 436 -6.97 23.88 -2.09
CA TYR A 436 -6.51 23.04 -0.99
C TYR A 436 -7.05 21.60 -1.10
N GLY A 437 -8.33 21.43 -1.42
CA GLY A 437 -8.94 20.10 -1.62
C GLY A 437 -8.34 19.32 -2.80
N LEU A 438 -7.73 20.01 -3.76
CA LEU A 438 -7.05 19.37 -4.91
C LEU A 438 -5.59 19.00 -4.59
N LEU A 439 -4.89 19.83 -3.81
CA LEU A 439 -3.46 19.71 -3.58
C LEU A 439 -3.10 18.61 -2.56
N GLY A 440 -3.95 18.38 -1.57
CA GLY A 440 -3.74 17.39 -0.50
C GLY A 440 -2.52 17.67 0.39
N ALA A 441 -2.34 16.83 1.41
CA ALA A 441 -1.27 17.00 2.41
C ALA A 441 0.14 16.97 1.79
N SER A 442 0.38 16.11 0.78
CA SER A 442 1.70 15.99 0.15
C SER A 442 2.22 17.29 -0.49
N SER A 443 1.31 18.20 -0.84
CA SER A 443 1.63 19.49 -1.45
C SER A 443 1.77 20.62 -0.42
N THR A 444 1.15 20.49 0.77
CA THR A 444 1.18 21.53 1.81
C THR A 444 2.35 21.38 2.78
N ARG A 445 2.75 20.14 3.13
CA ARG A 445 3.89 19.88 4.03
C ARG A 445 5.18 20.62 3.65
N PRO A 446 5.60 20.68 2.37
CA PRO A 446 6.80 21.42 1.99
C PRO A 446 6.76 22.91 2.34
N PHE A 447 5.59 23.54 2.25
CA PHE A 447 5.45 24.95 2.62
C PHE A 447 5.61 25.16 4.13
N GLU A 448 5.07 24.26 4.94
CA GLU A 448 5.21 24.34 6.40
C GLU A 448 6.69 24.22 6.82
N TYR A 449 7.47 23.32 6.19
CA TYR A 449 8.91 23.25 6.42
C TYR A 449 9.66 24.50 5.93
N LEU A 450 9.29 25.05 4.78
CA LEU A 450 9.87 26.30 4.27
C LEU A 450 9.58 27.48 5.23
N TRP A 451 8.36 27.57 5.77
CA TRP A 451 7.92 28.64 6.66
C TRP A 451 8.47 28.55 8.07
N ARG A 452 8.70 27.33 8.59
CA ARG A 452 9.19 27.08 9.96
C ARG A 452 10.37 27.99 10.33
N ASP A 453 11.40 28.05 9.49
CA ASP A 453 12.59 28.87 9.79
C ASP A 453 12.50 30.29 9.23
N ALA A 454 11.57 30.56 8.31
CA ALA A 454 11.40 31.89 7.73
C ALA A 454 10.62 32.86 8.64
N GLY A 455 9.91 32.33 9.65
CA GLY A 455 9.13 33.11 10.62
C GLY A 455 7.93 33.87 10.01
N ASN A 456 7.62 33.61 8.74
CA ASN A 456 6.64 34.35 7.94
C ASN A 456 5.66 33.39 7.26
N ARG A 457 5.00 32.56 8.08
CA ARG A 457 3.92 31.66 7.62
C ARG A 457 2.81 32.48 6.98
N LEU A 458 2.39 32.06 5.79
CA LEU A 458 1.31 32.71 5.07
C LEU A 458 -0.05 32.35 5.70
N HIS A 459 -1.03 33.25 5.65
CA HIS A 459 -2.41 32.91 5.96
C HIS A 459 -2.98 32.04 4.81
N VAL A 460 -3.11 30.75 5.07
CA VAL A 460 -3.56 29.70 4.14
C VAL A 460 -4.81 29.00 4.68
N PRO A 461 -5.59 28.30 3.85
CA PRO A 461 -6.87 27.71 4.27
C PRO A 461 -6.73 26.42 5.11
N TRP A 462 -5.54 26.06 5.56
CA TRP A 462 -5.31 24.95 6.48
C TRP A 462 -4.62 25.43 7.75
N ASP A 463 -4.89 24.73 8.84
CA ASP A 463 -4.35 25.04 10.16
C ASP A 463 -2.84 24.86 10.21
N ALA A 464 -2.18 25.64 11.05
CA ALA A 464 -0.76 25.46 11.30
C ALA A 464 -0.56 24.11 11.98
N PRO A 465 0.30 23.21 11.45
CA PRO A 465 0.59 21.96 12.11
C PRO A 465 1.26 22.23 13.46
N SER A 466 0.97 21.40 14.45
CA SER A 466 1.71 21.37 15.70
C SER A 466 3.14 20.83 15.48
N ASP A 467 4.02 21.04 16.46
CA ASP A 467 5.37 20.42 16.44
C ASP A 467 5.29 18.89 16.49
N GLU A 468 4.19 18.32 16.98
CA GLU A 468 3.93 16.88 16.96
C GLU A 468 3.53 16.42 15.55
N ASP A 469 2.66 17.15 14.86
CA ASP A 469 2.31 16.86 13.46
C ASP A 469 3.54 16.89 12.56
N LEU A 470 4.41 17.90 12.72
CA LEU A 470 5.64 18.02 11.94
C LEU A 470 6.58 16.83 12.17
N ARG A 471 6.71 16.35 13.41
CA ARG A 471 7.51 15.17 13.76
C ARG A 471 6.90 13.88 13.22
N SER A 472 5.58 13.74 13.31
CA SER A 472 4.84 12.61 12.73
C SER A 472 5.04 12.53 11.22
N TRP A 473 4.96 13.67 10.53
CA TRP A 473 5.21 13.73 9.09
C TRP A 473 6.66 13.39 8.72
N GLU A 474 7.63 13.85 9.51
CA GLU A 474 9.04 13.49 9.32
C GLU A 474 9.26 11.99 9.48
N GLN A 475 8.64 11.39 10.50
CA GLN A 475 8.70 9.95 10.76
C GLN A 475 8.07 9.15 9.62
N GLU A 476 6.90 9.57 9.11
CA GLU A 476 6.25 8.95 7.95
C GLU A 476 7.16 8.96 6.71
N VAL A 477 7.85 10.07 6.46
CA VAL A 477 8.80 10.21 5.33
C VAL A 477 10.02 9.31 5.54
N LYS A 478 10.57 9.28 6.76
CA LYS A 478 11.67 8.37 7.13
C LYS A 478 11.29 6.91 6.86
N GLU A 479 10.12 6.47 7.30
CA GLU A 479 9.63 5.10 7.08
C GLU A 479 9.37 4.79 5.60
N MET A 480 8.72 5.70 4.88
CA MET A 480 8.42 5.57 3.45
C MET A 480 9.68 5.37 2.61
N HIS A 481 10.78 5.99 3.03
CA HIS A 481 12.07 5.95 2.33
C HIS A 481 13.12 5.06 3.02
N HIS A 482 12.68 4.20 3.94
CA HIS A 482 13.54 3.24 4.63
C HIS A 482 14.74 3.89 5.33
N TYR A 483 14.59 5.10 5.85
CA TYR A 483 15.62 5.79 6.61
C TYR A 483 16.08 4.89 7.78
N PRO A 484 17.39 4.65 7.94
CA PRO A 484 17.90 3.73 8.95
C PRO A 484 17.72 4.28 10.37
N SER A 485 17.73 3.40 11.37
CA SER A 485 17.83 3.83 12.77
C SER A 485 19.17 4.53 13.01
N ASP A 486 19.25 5.32 14.08
CA ASP A 486 20.49 6.03 14.44
C ASP A 486 21.67 5.06 14.64
N ASP A 487 21.41 3.86 15.15
CA ASP A 487 22.44 2.81 15.36
C ASP A 487 22.99 2.24 14.04
N ASP A 488 22.17 2.17 12.99
CA ASP A 488 22.56 1.66 11.67
C ASP A 488 23.00 2.77 10.71
N LEU A 489 22.82 4.04 11.07
CA LEU A 489 22.97 5.20 10.18
C LEU A 489 24.37 5.29 9.56
N MET A 490 25.43 5.09 10.36
CA MET A 490 26.82 5.13 9.88
C MET A 490 27.16 3.96 8.96
N ASP A 491 26.65 2.76 9.25
CA ASP A 491 26.89 1.58 8.43
C ASP A 491 26.18 1.68 7.08
N VAL A 492 24.95 2.20 7.08
CA VAL A 492 24.19 2.47 5.87
C VAL A 492 24.82 3.60 5.06
N LEU A 493 25.32 4.66 5.70
CA LEU A 493 26.06 5.70 5.01
C LEU A 493 27.28 5.13 4.28
N GLU A 494 28.07 4.28 4.93
CA GLU A 494 29.25 3.68 4.31
C GLU A 494 28.86 2.73 3.17
N TYR A 495 27.78 1.95 3.31
CA TYR A 495 27.20 1.19 2.20
C TYR A 495 26.83 2.10 1.00
N VAL A 496 26.14 3.20 1.26
CA VAL A 496 25.73 4.16 0.23
C VAL A 496 26.96 4.77 -0.46
N LYS A 497 28.00 5.17 0.29
CA LYS A 497 29.26 5.67 -0.28
C LYS A 497 29.90 4.65 -1.22
N VAL A 498 29.88 3.37 -0.84
CA VAL A 498 30.38 2.29 -1.69
C VAL A 498 29.54 2.19 -2.96
N CYS A 499 28.22 2.20 -2.88
CA CYS A 499 27.35 2.18 -4.06
C CYS A 499 27.64 3.37 -4.99
N VAL A 500 27.75 4.60 -4.45
CA VAL A 500 28.05 5.81 -5.24
C VAL A 500 29.41 5.68 -5.94
N ALA A 501 30.43 5.18 -5.23
CA ALA A 501 31.78 5.07 -5.76
C ALA A 501 31.90 4.08 -6.93
N TYR A 502 31.13 2.98 -6.89
CA TYR A 502 31.14 1.95 -7.94
C TYR A 502 30.14 2.23 -9.07
N GLU A 503 29.10 3.04 -8.81
CA GLU A 503 28.05 3.36 -9.77
C GLU A 503 27.85 4.88 -9.91
N PRO A 504 28.88 5.64 -10.34
CA PRO A 504 28.75 7.08 -10.48
C PRO A 504 27.64 7.43 -11.47
N GLY A 505 26.63 8.14 -10.99
CA GLY A 505 25.46 8.56 -11.77
C GLY A 505 24.27 7.61 -11.76
N ASP A 506 24.30 6.47 -11.03
CA ASP A 506 23.06 5.76 -10.68
C ASP A 506 22.72 5.97 -9.20
N TRP A 507 21.80 6.89 -8.97
CA TRP A 507 21.30 7.23 -7.63
C TRP A 507 20.13 6.36 -7.19
N ARG A 508 19.78 5.32 -7.96
CA ARG A 508 18.79 4.33 -7.54
C ARG A 508 19.45 3.33 -6.62
N MET A 509 19.39 3.61 -5.32
CA MET A 509 20.01 2.78 -4.28
C MET A 509 18.96 2.08 -3.44
N PRO A 510 18.14 1.16 -4.01
CA PRO A 510 17.10 0.51 -3.24
C PRO A 510 17.71 -0.14 -1.98
N PRO A 511 17.05 0.00 -0.82
CA PRO A 511 15.70 0.57 -0.63
C PRO A 511 15.61 2.11 -0.56
N TYR A 512 16.74 2.82 -0.53
CA TYR A 512 16.82 4.26 -0.32
C TYR A 512 16.54 5.06 -1.59
N SER A 513 15.78 6.16 -1.47
CA SER A 513 15.67 7.16 -2.52
C SER A 513 16.90 8.06 -2.55
N HIS A 514 17.15 8.77 -3.66
CA HIS A 514 18.26 9.73 -3.74
C HIS A 514 18.14 10.83 -2.68
N ALA A 515 16.94 11.40 -2.48
CA ALA A 515 16.68 12.32 -1.37
C ALA A 515 16.93 11.68 0.00
N GLY A 516 16.51 10.42 0.20
CA GLY A 516 16.80 9.66 1.42
C GLY A 516 18.31 9.47 1.65
N VAL A 517 19.09 9.23 0.61
CA VAL A 517 20.56 9.15 0.66
C VAL A 517 21.20 10.48 1.10
N VAL A 518 20.72 11.61 0.59
CA VAL A 518 21.17 12.94 1.06
C VAL A 518 20.79 13.14 2.53
N ALA A 519 19.57 12.76 2.92
CA ALA A 519 19.11 12.88 4.30
C ALA A 519 19.94 12.01 5.25
N ILE A 520 20.31 10.79 4.85
CA ILE A 520 21.19 9.88 5.59
C ILE A 520 22.57 10.53 5.80
N ALA A 521 23.15 11.12 4.75
CA ALA A 521 24.43 11.82 4.86
C ALA A 521 24.36 12.99 5.84
N LEU A 522 23.30 13.80 5.81
CA LEU A 522 23.11 14.90 6.74
C LEU A 522 22.91 14.41 8.18
N GLY A 523 22.07 13.39 8.39
CA GLY A 523 21.85 12.81 9.72
C GLY A 523 23.13 12.21 10.32
N ALA A 524 24.02 11.68 9.48
CA ALA A 524 25.31 11.15 9.87
C ALA A 524 26.42 12.23 10.02
N GLY A 525 26.11 13.50 9.77
CA GLY A 525 27.09 14.60 9.81
C GLY A 525 28.10 14.59 8.65
N ALA A 526 27.83 13.86 7.57
CA ALA A 526 28.66 13.77 6.37
C ALA A 526 28.34 14.90 5.38
N GLU A 527 28.59 16.14 5.77
CA GLU A 527 28.19 17.34 5.00
C GLU A 527 28.79 17.41 3.59
N LYS A 528 30.01 16.89 3.40
CA LYS A 528 30.68 16.88 2.10
C LYS A 528 29.92 15.99 1.11
N GLU A 529 29.61 14.77 1.52
CA GLU A 529 28.82 13.81 0.75
C GLU A 529 27.40 14.32 0.54
N ALA A 530 26.75 14.88 1.57
CA ALA A 530 25.44 15.50 1.43
C ALA A 530 25.44 16.61 0.37
N ARG A 531 26.46 17.49 0.37
CA ARG A 531 26.60 18.55 -0.64
C ARG A 531 26.74 17.99 -2.05
N GLU A 532 27.61 17.01 -2.23
CA GLU A 532 27.87 16.37 -3.51
C GLU A 532 26.60 15.68 -4.04
N TRP A 533 25.95 14.88 -3.20
CA TRP A 533 24.79 14.07 -3.59
C TRP A 533 23.54 14.91 -3.79
N MET A 534 23.34 15.95 -2.97
CA MET A 534 22.32 16.98 -3.21
C MET A 534 22.56 17.69 -4.55
N SER A 535 23.84 17.88 -4.92
CA SER A 535 24.17 18.51 -6.19
C SER A 535 23.77 17.67 -7.39
N GLU A 536 23.97 16.37 -7.32
CA GLU A 536 23.45 15.45 -8.34
C GLU A 536 21.93 15.37 -8.31
N LEU A 537 21.31 15.34 -7.12
CA LEU A 537 19.84 15.30 -6.98
C LEU A 537 19.18 16.47 -7.71
N VAL A 538 19.67 17.69 -7.49
CA VAL A 538 19.14 18.90 -8.15
C VAL A 538 19.51 18.92 -9.64
N ARG A 539 20.66 18.37 -10.06
CA ARG A 539 21.02 18.28 -11.48
C ARG A 539 20.14 17.29 -12.23
N ASP A 540 20.00 16.06 -11.75
CA ASP A 540 19.14 15.04 -12.37
C ASP A 540 17.69 15.51 -12.45
N ALA A 541 17.25 16.20 -11.40
CA ALA A 541 15.97 16.90 -11.32
C ALA A 541 15.75 17.94 -12.43
N MET A 542 16.76 18.75 -12.76
CA MET A 542 16.67 19.73 -13.86
C MET A 542 16.50 19.07 -15.23
N HIS A 543 16.85 17.78 -15.37
CA HIS A 543 16.80 17.07 -16.66
C HIS A 543 15.51 16.28 -16.88
N SER A 544 14.72 16.02 -15.83
CA SER A 544 13.65 15.01 -15.87
C SER A 544 12.23 15.56 -15.84
N ASP A 545 12.04 16.90 -15.88
CA ASP A 545 10.76 17.58 -15.57
C ASP A 545 10.11 17.06 -14.27
N ALA A 546 10.90 16.38 -13.42
CA ALA A 546 10.40 15.57 -12.34
C ALA A 546 10.01 16.44 -11.14
N THR A 547 9.16 15.88 -10.30
CA THR A 547 8.66 16.45 -9.04
C THR A 547 9.73 16.51 -7.96
N TRP A 548 10.98 16.84 -8.27
CA TRP A 548 12.09 16.87 -7.32
C TRP A 548 11.90 17.86 -6.18
N THR A 549 11.12 18.92 -6.43
CA THR A 549 10.69 19.85 -5.39
C THR A 549 9.89 19.15 -4.30
N TRP A 550 9.21 18.04 -4.62
CA TRP A 550 8.62 17.16 -3.62
C TRP A 550 9.66 16.26 -2.96
N ASP A 551 10.61 15.71 -3.72
CA ASP A 551 11.65 14.85 -3.15
C ASP A 551 12.51 15.59 -2.12
N ILE A 552 12.82 16.87 -2.35
CA ILE A 552 13.49 17.73 -1.36
C ILE A 552 12.48 18.25 -0.34
N GLY A 553 11.35 18.79 -0.81
CA GLY A 553 10.35 19.47 0.00
C GLY A 553 9.65 18.59 1.05
N ARG A 554 9.68 17.26 0.90
CA ARG A 554 9.13 16.33 1.90
C ARG A 554 10.03 16.12 3.10
N TRP A 555 11.32 16.44 3.01
CA TRP A 555 12.28 16.21 4.08
C TRP A 555 12.62 17.52 4.78
N PRO A 556 12.27 17.69 6.07
CA PRO A 556 12.63 18.89 6.82
C PRO A 556 14.12 19.18 6.78
N ILE A 557 14.95 18.15 6.97
CA ILE A 557 16.42 18.26 6.97
C ILE A 557 16.99 18.71 5.62
N LEU A 558 16.37 18.31 4.49
CA LEU A 558 16.81 18.73 3.16
C LEU A 558 16.36 20.16 2.84
N VAL A 559 15.15 20.55 3.25
CA VAL A 559 14.64 21.92 3.10
C VAL A 559 15.53 22.89 3.88
N GLU A 560 15.85 22.55 5.13
CA GLU A 560 16.74 23.34 5.98
C GLU A 560 18.14 23.46 5.37
N TYR A 561 18.72 22.33 4.96
CA TYR A 561 20.05 22.31 4.34
C TYR A 561 20.10 23.13 3.04
N ALA A 562 19.08 23.01 2.18
CA ALA A 562 18.96 23.76 0.93
C ALA A 562 18.96 25.28 1.18
N LYS A 563 18.20 25.74 2.19
CA LYS A 563 18.11 27.16 2.57
C LYS A 563 19.41 27.68 3.18
N GLN A 564 20.02 26.93 4.10
CA GLN A 564 21.23 27.36 4.80
C GLN A 564 22.43 27.47 3.87
N THR A 565 22.56 26.55 2.92
CA THR A 565 23.71 26.49 2.01
C THR A 565 23.48 27.28 0.72
N GLY A 566 22.23 27.56 0.35
CA GLY A 566 21.88 28.13 -0.95
C GLY A 566 22.19 27.19 -2.13
N ILE A 567 22.41 25.90 -1.87
CA ILE A 567 22.93 24.94 -2.85
C ILE A 567 22.00 24.81 -4.07
N VAL A 568 20.68 24.89 -3.88
CA VAL A 568 19.71 24.80 -4.97
C VAL A 568 19.88 25.97 -5.94
N ALA A 569 20.02 27.20 -5.42
CA ALA A 569 20.26 28.39 -6.24
C ALA A 569 21.63 28.35 -6.96
N GLU A 570 22.66 27.85 -6.27
CA GLU A 570 23.99 27.62 -6.84
C GLU A 570 23.94 26.69 -8.07
N ILE A 571 23.26 25.55 -7.93
CA ILE A 571 23.20 24.52 -8.98
C ILE A 571 22.30 24.92 -10.14
N THR A 572 21.14 25.51 -9.85
CA THR A 572 20.24 26.02 -10.90
C THR A 572 20.87 27.21 -11.61
N ARG A 573 21.95 27.79 -11.06
CA ARG A 573 22.64 28.99 -11.54
C ARG A 573 21.69 30.17 -11.70
N ARG A 574 20.73 30.25 -10.78
CA ARG A 574 19.72 31.31 -10.78
C ARG A 574 20.02 32.31 -9.69
N SER A 575 20.00 33.58 -10.06
CA SER A 575 20.00 34.64 -9.05
C SER A 575 18.62 34.74 -8.39
N VAL A 576 18.58 35.36 -7.21
CA VAL A 576 17.31 35.64 -6.51
C VAL A 576 16.38 36.44 -7.42
N GLU A 577 16.90 37.42 -8.15
CA GLU A 577 16.13 38.25 -9.09
C GLU A 577 15.52 37.42 -10.22
N GLN A 578 16.22 36.40 -10.72
CA GLN A 578 15.68 35.50 -11.74
C GLN A 578 14.59 34.59 -11.18
N ALA A 579 14.69 34.18 -9.91
CA ALA A 579 13.63 33.41 -9.25
C ALA A 579 12.40 34.29 -8.99
N GLU A 580 12.61 35.56 -8.62
CA GLU A 580 11.56 36.58 -8.47
C GLU A 580 10.85 36.87 -9.81
N GLU A 581 11.61 37.02 -10.91
CA GLU A 581 11.06 37.21 -12.25
C GLU A 581 10.18 36.02 -12.68
N ASP A 582 10.64 34.79 -12.47
CA ASP A 582 9.86 33.59 -12.78
C ASP A 582 8.57 33.51 -11.97
N ALA A 583 8.65 33.80 -10.67
CA ALA A 583 7.49 33.85 -9.81
C ALA A 583 6.51 34.93 -10.28
N GLU A 584 6.99 36.10 -10.68
CA GLU A 584 6.14 37.19 -11.16
C GLU A 584 5.46 36.84 -12.50
N LEU A 585 6.16 36.22 -13.45
CA LEU A 585 5.57 35.76 -14.71
C LEU A 585 4.44 34.76 -14.48
N ALA A 586 4.68 33.74 -13.65
CA ALA A 586 3.66 32.76 -13.32
C ALA A 586 2.51 33.39 -12.52
N ARG A 587 2.79 34.30 -11.58
CA ARG A 587 1.78 35.04 -10.81
C ARG A 587 0.89 35.91 -11.72
N GLN A 588 1.46 36.59 -12.70
CA GLN A 588 0.71 37.41 -13.66
C GLN A 588 -0.18 36.55 -14.56
N ALA A 589 0.33 35.42 -15.07
CA ALA A 589 -0.48 34.48 -15.85
C ALA A 589 -1.62 33.90 -15.01
N LEU A 590 -1.34 33.56 -13.76
CA LEU A 590 -2.33 33.06 -12.81
C LEU A 590 -3.43 34.10 -12.56
N LEU A 591 -3.08 35.34 -12.26
CA LEU A 591 -4.04 36.42 -12.03
C LEU A 591 -4.81 36.85 -13.29
N SER A 592 -4.25 36.58 -14.47
CA SER A 592 -4.90 36.84 -15.76
C SER A 592 -5.79 35.67 -16.20
N PHE A 593 -5.77 34.54 -15.50
CA PHE A 593 -6.53 33.36 -15.88
C PHE A 593 -8.05 33.66 -15.81
N PRO A 594 -8.83 33.38 -16.87
CA PRO A 594 -10.21 33.87 -17.00
C PRO A 594 -11.20 33.45 -15.89
N HIS A 595 -10.85 32.41 -15.13
CA HIS A 595 -11.69 31.74 -14.14
C HIS A 595 -12.11 32.62 -12.94
N THR A 596 -11.37 33.68 -12.63
CA THR A 596 -11.74 34.66 -11.59
C THR A 596 -12.46 35.90 -12.07
N SER A 597 -12.76 36.02 -13.37
CA SER A 597 -13.73 37.05 -13.72
C SER A 597 -15.02 36.70 -12.96
N ILE A 598 -15.56 37.66 -12.22
CA ILE A 598 -16.93 37.58 -11.69
C ILE A 598 -17.88 37.09 -12.80
N ALA A 599 -17.58 37.41 -14.06
CA ALA A 599 -18.25 36.87 -15.23
C ALA A 599 -18.18 35.33 -15.35
N VAL A 600 -17.04 34.66 -15.19
CA VAL A 600 -16.94 33.19 -15.25
C VAL A 600 -17.55 32.51 -14.02
N GLN A 601 -17.40 33.08 -12.81
CA GLN A 601 -18.12 32.58 -11.63
C GLN A 601 -19.63 32.76 -11.78
N ASN A 602 -20.08 33.91 -12.30
CA ASN A 602 -21.49 34.15 -12.62
C ASN A 602 -21.95 33.27 -13.78
N GLN A 603 -21.09 32.95 -14.75
CA GLN A 603 -21.40 32.04 -15.85
C GLN A 603 -21.51 30.61 -15.34
N ARG A 604 -20.64 30.17 -14.44
CA ARG A 604 -20.75 28.87 -13.74
C ARG A 604 -22.00 28.82 -12.88
N ARG A 605 -22.27 29.87 -12.10
CA ARG A 605 -23.50 29.99 -11.31
C ARG A 605 -24.72 29.94 -12.23
N ALA A 606 -24.76 30.72 -13.31
CA ALA A 606 -25.83 30.70 -14.30
C ALA A 606 -25.95 29.36 -15.03
N ALA A 607 -24.82 28.70 -15.33
CA ALA A 607 -24.79 27.36 -15.92
C ALA A 607 -25.27 26.30 -14.93
N MET A 608 -25.07 26.47 -13.63
CA MET A 608 -25.67 25.61 -12.61
C MET A 608 -27.15 25.96 -12.42
N GLU A 609 -27.51 27.24 -12.43
CA GLU A 609 -28.88 27.74 -12.28
C GLU A 609 -29.81 27.17 -13.36
N LYS A 610 -29.33 27.01 -14.61
CA LYS A 610 -30.16 26.41 -15.67
C LYS A 610 -30.53 24.95 -15.37
N PHE A 611 -29.61 24.14 -14.83
CA PHE A 611 -29.91 22.75 -14.45
C PHE A 611 -30.77 22.71 -13.19
N ARG A 612 -30.51 23.61 -12.23
CA ARG A 612 -31.31 23.76 -11.01
C ARG A 612 -32.78 24.01 -11.32
N ASN A 613 -33.04 24.92 -12.27
CA ASN A 613 -34.38 25.33 -12.65
C ASN A 613 -35.04 24.40 -13.67
N ALA A 614 -34.30 23.48 -14.29
CA ALA A 614 -34.85 22.55 -15.26
C ALA A 614 -35.63 21.43 -14.56
N PRO A 615 -36.81 21.03 -15.05
CA PRO A 615 -37.55 19.92 -14.46
C PRO A 615 -36.82 18.58 -14.66
N MET A 616 -37.10 17.59 -13.81
CA MET A 616 -36.49 16.26 -13.92
C MET A 616 -36.74 15.62 -15.30
N SER A 617 -37.90 15.91 -15.90
CA SER A 617 -38.29 15.51 -17.27
C SER A 617 -37.38 16.07 -18.37
N SER A 618 -36.61 17.12 -18.10
CA SER A 618 -35.61 17.67 -19.00
C SER A 618 -34.20 17.17 -18.69
N LEU A 619 -33.89 16.92 -17.40
CA LEU A 619 -32.57 16.47 -16.95
C LEU A 619 -32.30 15.00 -17.29
N VAL A 620 -33.22 14.10 -16.96
CA VAL A 620 -33.03 12.65 -17.11
C VAL A 620 -32.80 12.24 -18.58
N PRO A 621 -33.51 12.79 -19.58
CA PRO A 621 -33.23 12.51 -20.99
C PRO A 621 -31.81 12.86 -21.45
N MET A 622 -31.14 13.84 -20.81
CA MET A 622 -29.77 14.18 -21.16
C MET A 622 -28.80 13.04 -20.87
N LEU A 623 -29.10 12.21 -19.86
CA LEU A 623 -28.22 11.14 -19.41
C LEU A 623 -27.99 10.08 -20.47
N GLU A 624 -28.87 9.95 -21.46
CA GLU A 624 -28.79 8.96 -22.56
C GLU A 624 -27.44 8.99 -23.31
N VAL A 625 -26.74 10.13 -23.33
CA VAL A 625 -25.40 10.26 -23.93
C VAL A 625 -24.30 9.54 -23.14
N LEU A 626 -24.56 9.21 -21.87
CA LEU A 626 -23.64 8.51 -20.97
C LEU A 626 -23.77 6.98 -21.04
N LYS A 627 -24.66 6.48 -21.90
CA LYS A 627 -24.90 5.05 -22.04
C LYS A 627 -23.67 4.29 -22.48
N TRP A 628 -23.58 3.05 -22.04
CA TRP A 628 -22.61 2.11 -22.57
C TRP A 628 -23.00 1.67 -23.99
N GLU A 629 -22.02 1.41 -24.85
CA GLU A 629 -22.25 1.02 -26.24
C GLU A 629 -23.07 -0.26 -26.39
N GLU A 630 -23.08 -1.13 -25.36
CA GLU A 630 -23.84 -2.38 -25.33
C GLU A 630 -25.34 -2.17 -25.02
N HIS A 631 -25.72 -1.02 -24.45
CA HIS A 631 -27.11 -0.71 -24.14
C HIS A 631 -27.78 0.02 -25.31
N GLU A 632 -28.91 -0.51 -25.79
CA GLU A 632 -29.72 0.16 -26.80
C GLU A 632 -30.21 1.53 -26.31
N THR A 633 -30.68 1.57 -25.06
CA THR A 633 -31.09 2.78 -24.35
C THR A 633 -30.59 2.74 -22.91
N LEU A 634 -30.23 3.90 -22.35
CA LEU A 634 -29.90 4.01 -20.92
C LEU A 634 -31.16 4.00 -20.06
N LEU A 635 -32.20 4.69 -20.53
CA LEU A 635 -33.41 4.96 -19.78
C LEU A 635 -34.39 3.80 -19.86
N LYS A 636 -34.91 3.37 -18.72
CA LYS A 636 -35.98 2.37 -18.62
C LYS A 636 -37.34 3.05 -18.82
N PRO A 637 -38.39 2.32 -19.28
CA PRO A 637 -39.73 2.91 -19.43
C PRO A 637 -40.19 3.61 -18.14
N PRO A 638 -40.89 4.76 -18.19
CA PRO A 638 -41.31 5.47 -16.99
C PRO A 638 -42.23 4.64 -16.08
N ALA A 639 -42.12 4.84 -14.77
CA ALA A 639 -42.97 4.20 -13.79
C ALA A 639 -44.39 4.80 -13.81
N SER A 640 -45.40 3.99 -13.49
CA SER A 640 -46.76 4.49 -13.30
C SER A 640 -46.92 5.09 -11.90
N LEU A 641 -47.82 6.08 -11.74
CA LEU A 641 -48.18 6.59 -10.42
C LEU A 641 -48.72 5.49 -9.48
N SER A 642 -49.36 4.45 -10.03
CA SER A 642 -49.77 3.28 -9.26
C SER A 642 -48.58 2.47 -8.75
N ALA A 643 -47.57 2.22 -9.59
CA ALA A 643 -46.36 1.49 -9.18
C ALA A 643 -45.59 2.23 -8.07
N ILE A 644 -45.49 3.57 -8.17
CA ILE A 644 -44.88 4.39 -7.11
C ILE A 644 -45.68 4.25 -5.80
N ARG A 645 -47.02 4.36 -5.85
CA ARG A 645 -47.87 4.21 -4.66
C ARG A 645 -47.79 2.82 -4.05
N GLU A 646 -47.74 1.78 -4.87
CA GLU A 646 -47.57 0.39 -4.42
C GLU A 646 -46.20 0.21 -3.75
N ALA A 647 -45.14 0.84 -4.27
CA ALA A 647 -43.82 0.84 -3.65
C ALA A 647 -43.83 1.61 -2.32
N GLU A 648 -44.46 2.77 -2.24
CA GLU A 648 -44.61 3.54 -0.99
C GLU A 648 -45.39 2.76 0.07
N GLU A 649 -46.49 2.12 -0.31
CA GLU A 649 -47.28 1.23 0.57
C GLU A 649 -46.42 0.06 1.07
N ARG A 650 -45.65 -0.57 0.17
CA ARG A 650 -44.75 -1.69 0.49
C ARG A 650 -43.58 -1.28 1.40
N LEU A 651 -43.02 -0.09 1.18
CA LEU A 651 -41.93 0.47 1.98
C LEU A 651 -42.42 1.07 3.31
N GLY A 652 -43.73 1.30 3.43
CA GLY A 652 -44.37 1.91 4.60
C GLY A 652 -44.02 3.39 4.78
N THR A 653 -43.64 4.08 3.72
CA THR A 653 -43.23 5.49 3.72
C THR A 653 -43.40 6.11 2.35
N GLU A 654 -43.64 7.42 2.31
CA GLU A 654 -43.58 8.17 1.06
C GLU A 654 -42.13 8.30 0.59
N LEU A 655 -41.93 8.15 -0.72
CA LEU A 655 -40.63 8.35 -1.36
C LEU A 655 -40.34 9.87 -1.48
N PRO A 656 -39.06 10.27 -1.46
CA PRO A 656 -38.67 11.65 -1.74
C PRO A 656 -39.25 12.18 -3.06
N ASP A 657 -39.68 13.44 -3.07
CA ASP A 657 -40.31 14.05 -4.25
C ASP A 657 -39.40 14.03 -5.48
N ASP A 658 -38.10 14.29 -5.30
CA ASP A 658 -37.11 14.22 -6.37
C ASP A 658 -36.95 12.81 -6.95
N LEU A 659 -36.96 11.79 -6.10
CA LEU A 659 -36.91 10.38 -6.53
C LEU A 659 -38.19 9.99 -7.28
N LYS A 660 -39.37 10.43 -6.82
CA LYS A 660 -40.64 10.20 -7.54
C LYS A 660 -40.66 10.88 -8.90
N GLU A 661 -40.21 12.13 -8.99
CA GLU A 661 -40.06 12.85 -10.26
C GLU A 661 -39.16 12.09 -11.23
N PHE A 662 -38.05 11.53 -10.73
CA PHE A 662 -37.16 10.70 -11.55
C PHE A 662 -37.88 9.44 -12.07
N TYR A 663 -38.56 8.69 -11.20
CA TYR A 663 -39.26 7.46 -11.59
C TYR A 663 -40.39 7.70 -12.60
N LEU A 664 -41.04 8.86 -12.55
CA LEU A 664 -42.04 9.28 -13.54
C LEU A 664 -41.46 9.60 -14.91
N VAL A 665 -40.13 9.73 -15.03
CA VAL A 665 -39.42 9.96 -16.28
C VAL A 665 -38.70 8.69 -16.76
N SER A 666 -38.12 7.91 -15.85
CA SER A 666 -37.41 6.67 -16.14
C SER A 666 -37.53 5.71 -14.96
N ASN A 667 -38.02 4.48 -15.17
CA ASN A 667 -38.16 3.51 -14.08
C ASN A 667 -36.83 2.82 -13.73
N GLY A 668 -35.84 3.61 -13.32
CA GLY A 668 -34.44 3.20 -13.22
C GLY A 668 -33.65 3.52 -14.50
N ILE A 669 -32.34 3.27 -14.47
CA ILE A 669 -31.40 3.47 -15.59
C ILE A 669 -30.33 2.37 -15.58
N GLU A 670 -29.72 2.09 -16.72
CA GLU A 670 -28.57 1.19 -16.79
C GLU A 670 -27.28 1.85 -16.25
N PHE A 671 -26.22 1.06 -16.10
CA PHE A 671 -24.91 1.54 -15.66
C PHE A 671 -24.31 2.58 -16.64
N MET A 672 -23.65 3.62 -16.10
CA MET A 672 -23.09 4.74 -16.86
C MET A 672 -21.55 4.78 -16.74
N PRO A 673 -20.81 3.97 -17.51
CA PRO A 673 -19.35 3.88 -17.40
C PRO A 673 -18.63 5.18 -17.75
N LEU A 674 -19.23 6.03 -18.60
CA LEU A 674 -18.61 7.29 -19.02
C LEU A 674 -18.56 8.35 -17.92
N ALA A 675 -19.38 8.20 -16.89
CA ALA A 675 -19.45 9.11 -15.76
C ALA A 675 -19.00 8.47 -14.44
N ASN A 676 -18.66 7.17 -14.43
CA ASN A 676 -18.54 6.36 -13.22
C ASN A 676 -19.76 6.61 -12.32
N ALA A 677 -20.91 6.12 -12.78
CA ALA A 677 -22.15 6.27 -12.05
C ALA A 677 -22.97 4.97 -12.16
N PRO A 678 -23.60 4.53 -11.05
CA PRO A 678 -24.28 3.26 -11.00
C PRO A 678 -25.59 3.26 -11.78
N GLY A 679 -26.05 2.05 -12.12
CA GLY A 679 -27.42 1.85 -12.59
C GLY A 679 -28.41 2.03 -11.43
N PHE A 680 -29.67 2.33 -11.75
CA PHE A 680 -30.74 2.43 -10.76
C PHE A 680 -31.82 1.36 -10.95
N ARG A 681 -32.27 0.80 -9.83
CA ARG A 681 -33.34 -0.18 -9.75
C ARG A 681 -34.67 0.45 -10.16
N PRO A 682 -35.57 -0.33 -10.79
CA PRO A 682 -36.95 0.08 -10.96
C PRO A 682 -37.65 0.22 -9.60
N VAL A 683 -38.70 1.04 -9.54
CA VAL A 683 -39.41 1.38 -8.30
C VAL A 683 -40.01 0.15 -7.60
N GLU A 684 -40.36 -0.87 -8.38
CA GLU A 684 -40.89 -2.15 -7.92
C GLU A 684 -39.87 -2.98 -7.13
N ASP A 685 -38.57 -2.79 -7.42
CA ASP A 685 -37.47 -3.54 -6.80
C ASP A 685 -36.85 -2.81 -5.60
N LEU A 686 -37.23 -1.56 -5.36
CA LEU A 686 -36.81 -0.80 -4.19
C LEU A 686 -37.20 -1.51 -2.90
N LYS A 687 -36.26 -1.74 -2.00
CA LYS A 687 -36.53 -2.41 -0.72
C LYS A 687 -35.67 -1.80 0.37
N TRP A 688 -36.19 -1.80 1.59
CA TRP A 688 -35.37 -1.53 2.76
C TRP A 688 -34.40 -2.68 2.96
N GLU A 689 -33.12 -2.36 3.06
CA GLU A 689 -32.07 -3.29 3.42
C GLU A 689 -31.50 -2.87 4.77
N ARG A 690 -31.14 -3.85 5.61
CA ARG A 690 -30.48 -3.53 6.87
C ARG A 690 -29.03 -3.21 6.57
N ALA A 691 -28.52 -2.14 7.16
CA ALA A 691 -27.12 -1.77 7.01
C ALA A 691 -26.19 -2.94 7.42
N ALA A 692 -26.58 -3.71 8.45
CA ALA A 692 -25.82 -4.88 8.91
C ALA A 692 -25.70 -6.00 7.86
N ASP A 693 -26.72 -6.18 7.02
CA ASP A 693 -26.70 -7.22 5.98
C ASP A 693 -25.73 -6.83 4.84
N LEU A 694 -25.39 -5.54 4.73
CA LEU A 694 -24.47 -4.96 3.76
C LEU A 694 -23.09 -4.61 4.36
N GLY A 695 -22.88 -4.85 5.66
CA GLY A 695 -21.65 -4.48 6.37
C GLY A 695 -21.49 -2.98 6.62
N LEU A 696 -22.58 -2.23 6.62
CA LEU A 696 -22.63 -0.77 6.73
C LEU A 696 -23.10 -0.30 8.12
N ASP A 697 -23.45 -1.22 9.03
CA ASP A 697 -23.94 -0.95 10.39
C ASP A 697 -22.90 -0.31 11.32
N GLN A 698 -21.65 -0.20 10.88
CA GLN A 698 -20.59 0.51 11.62
C GLN A 698 -20.35 1.93 11.09
N ILE A 699 -20.98 2.32 9.98
CA ILE A 699 -20.82 3.66 9.41
C ILE A 699 -21.70 4.63 10.20
N ALA A 700 -21.05 5.64 10.78
CA ALA A 700 -21.74 6.73 11.47
C ALA A 700 -22.40 7.69 10.47
N VAL A 701 -23.53 8.26 10.87
CA VAL A 701 -24.28 9.22 10.05
C VAL A 701 -23.84 10.65 10.42
N ASP A 702 -22.82 11.16 9.73
CA ASP A 702 -22.21 12.49 9.99
C ASP A 702 -22.84 13.64 9.19
N LEU A 703 -23.72 13.33 8.23
CA LEU A 703 -24.40 14.31 7.36
C LEU A 703 -23.45 15.24 6.59
N GLY A 704 -22.20 14.83 6.37
CA GLY A 704 -21.17 15.63 5.69
C GLY A 704 -20.58 16.74 6.56
N CYS A 705 -20.81 16.71 7.87
CA CYS A 705 -20.16 17.61 8.81
C CYS A 705 -18.75 17.12 9.13
N GLU A 706 -17.82 18.05 9.37
CA GLU A 706 -16.53 17.71 9.99
C GLU A 706 -16.76 17.37 11.47
N ILE A 707 -16.52 16.10 11.80
CA ILE A 707 -16.72 15.49 13.11
C ILE A 707 -15.37 15.00 13.62
N ASP A 708 -15.00 15.36 14.84
CA ASP A 708 -13.77 14.85 15.45
C ASP A 708 -13.94 13.40 15.96
N GLY A 709 -12.83 12.72 16.27
CA GLY A 709 -12.88 11.30 16.66
C GLY A 709 -13.73 11.02 17.91
N ALA A 710 -13.79 11.93 18.88
CA ALA A 710 -14.56 11.73 20.11
C ALA A 710 -16.06 12.05 19.92
N GLU A 711 -16.38 12.91 18.96
CA GLU A 711 -17.74 13.20 18.51
C GLU A 711 -18.30 12.05 17.65
N TRP A 712 -17.43 11.31 16.94
CA TRP A 712 -17.83 10.23 16.03
C TRP A 712 -18.62 9.12 16.72
N ASP A 713 -18.19 8.69 17.90
CA ASP A 713 -18.84 7.62 18.68
C ASP A 713 -20.25 7.99 19.19
N GLN A 714 -20.57 9.29 19.20
CA GLN A 714 -21.87 9.78 19.64
C GLN A 714 -22.92 9.75 18.52
N LEU A 715 -22.49 9.67 17.26
CA LEU A 715 -23.37 9.66 16.12
C LEU A 715 -24.13 8.33 16.01
N PRO A 716 -25.40 8.35 15.56
CA PRO A 716 -26.10 7.12 15.29
C PRO A 716 -25.45 6.40 14.11
N LYS A 717 -25.32 5.08 14.24
CA LYS A 717 -24.92 4.20 13.15
C LYS A 717 -26.09 3.98 12.19
N MET A 718 -25.80 3.64 10.94
CA MET A 718 -26.83 3.29 9.97
C MET A 718 -27.59 2.03 10.41
N ASP A 719 -28.93 2.11 10.46
CA ASP A 719 -29.78 0.97 10.81
C ASP A 719 -30.33 0.29 9.54
N ARG A 720 -31.05 1.06 8.73
CA ARG A 720 -31.60 0.61 7.46
C ARG A 720 -31.47 1.67 6.39
N ILE A 721 -31.39 1.20 5.17
CA ILE A 721 -31.18 2.03 4.00
C ILE A 721 -32.05 1.56 2.84
N LEU A 722 -32.43 2.51 2.00
CA LEU A 722 -33.13 2.24 0.76
C LEU A 722 -32.10 2.27 -0.36
N VAL A 723 -31.67 1.10 -0.82
CA VAL A 723 -30.74 0.96 -1.93
C VAL A 723 -31.50 1.28 -3.22
N ILE A 724 -31.06 2.33 -3.93
CA ILE A 724 -31.64 2.69 -5.23
C ILE A 724 -30.73 2.24 -6.39
N SER A 725 -29.45 1.98 -6.13
CA SER A 725 -28.50 1.44 -7.10
C SER A 725 -28.68 -0.04 -7.40
N ASP A 726 -28.33 -0.45 -8.61
CA ASP A 726 -28.37 -1.86 -9.05
C ASP A 726 -27.33 -2.73 -8.32
N ASP A 727 -27.64 -4.01 -8.08
CA ASP A 727 -26.81 -4.95 -7.30
C ASP A 727 -25.41 -5.19 -7.92
N ASP A 728 -25.28 -4.98 -9.24
CA ASP A 728 -24.01 -5.20 -9.97
C ASP A 728 -23.11 -3.96 -10.00
N SER A 729 -23.50 -2.87 -9.32
CA SER A 729 -22.73 -1.62 -9.33
C SER A 729 -21.63 -1.63 -8.27
N GLU A 730 -20.46 -1.18 -8.68
CA GLU A 730 -19.28 -0.97 -7.83
C GLU A 730 -19.40 0.31 -6.97
N GLU A 731 -20.39 1.14 -7.30
CA GLU A 731 -20.75 2.39 -6.62
C GLU A 731 -22.25 2.35 -6.29
N ASP A 732 -22.65 2.95 -5.18
CA ASP A 732 -24.03 2.93 -4.73
C ASP A 732 -24.54 4.32 -4.39
N VAL A 733 -25.78 4.57 -4.80
CA VAL A 733 -26.62 5.63 -4.26
C VAL A 733 -27.71 4.98 -3.44
N TRP A 734 -27.92 5.53 -2.26
CA TRP A 734 -28.77 4.97 -1.25
C TRP A 734 -29.32 6.09 -0.38
N TYR A 735 -30.48 5.86 0.20
CA TYR A 735 -31.13 6.77 1.10
C TYR A 735 -31.11 6.21 2.52
N VAL A 736 -30.60 7.01 3.46
CA VAL A 736 -30.68 6.69 4.88
C VAL A 736 -32.06 7.08 5.41
N ASP A 737 -32.64 6.23 6.25
CA ASP A 737 -33.97 6.45 6.78
C ASP A 737 -34.06 7.75 7.61
N SER A 738 -35.22 8.41 7.54
CA SER A 738 -35.42 9.72 8.16
C SER A 738 -35.29 9.71 9.69
N GLU A 739 -35.53 8.58 10.34
CA GLU A 739 -35.42 8.47 11.80
C GLU A 739 -33.96 8.52 12.23
N THR A 740 -33.08 7.76 11.55
CA THR A 740 -31.63 7.80 11.77
C THR A 740 -31.06 9.18 11.47
N ILE A 741 -31.48 9.82 10.37
CA ILE A 741 -31.10 11.21 10.07
C ILE A 741 -31.55 12.17 11.18
N GLY A 742 -32.79 12.03 11.67
CA GLY A 742 -33.30 12.86 12.77
C GLY A 742 -32.47 12.73 14.05
N LYS A 743 -32.02 11.51 14.37
CA LYS A 743 -31.10 11.25 15.49
C LYS A 743 -29.75 11.92 15.26
N ALA A 744 -29.16 11.80 14.07
CA ALA A 744 -27.88 12.40 13.74
C ALA A 744 -27.91 13.93 13.85
N ILE A 745 -28.95 14.57 13.28
CA ILE A 745 -29.17 16.02 13.42
C ILE A 745 -29.26 16.43 14.89
N SER A 746 -29.95 15.65 15.73
CA SER A 746 -30.05 15.94 17.16
C SER A 746 -28.70 15.89 17.87
N VAL A 747 -27.88 14.87 17.58
CA VAL A 747 -26.54 14.71 18.15
C VAL A 747 -25.65 15.86 17.68
N ILE A 748 -25.54 16.10 16.37
CA ILE A 748 -24.66 17.13 15.82
C ILE A 748 -25.07 18.54 16.29
N ARG A 749 -26.36 18.79 16.47
CA ARG A 749 -26.84 20.04 17.09
C ARG A 749 -26.39 20.18 18.55
N SER A 750 -26.37 19.08 19.31
CA SER A 750 -25.88 19.10 20.69
C SER A 750 -24.38 19.37 20.79
N LEU A 751 -23.63 19.06 19.73
CA LEU A 751 -22.20 19.40 19.54
C LEU A 751 -21.98 20.85 19.06
N GLY A 752 -23.04 21.67 19.00
CA GLY A 752 -22.94 23.10 18.72
C GLY A 752 -22.78 23.48 17.25
N ARG A 753 -22.97 22.55 16.30
CA ARG A 753 -22.94 22.87 14.86
C ARG A 753 -24.23 23.59 14.43
N SER A 754 -24.11 24.50 13.47
CA SER A 754 -25.23 25.35 13.03
C SER A 754 -26.30 24.55 12.28
N VAL A 755 -27.57 24.98 12.39
CA VAL A 755 -28.70 24.34 11.71
C VAL A 755 -28.56 24.44 10.18
N ASP A 756 -27.97 25.53 9.69
CA ASP A 756 -27.79 25.76 8.25
C ASP A 756 -26.85 24.73 7.61
N ALA A 757 -25.89 24.18 8.38
CA ALA A 757 -24.98 23.14 7.90
C ALA A 757 -25.62 21.74 7.84
N LEU A 758 -26.67 21.50 8.64
CA LEU A 758 -27.30 20.17 8.79
C LEU A 758 -28.45 19.94 7.79
N GLY A 759 -29.03 21.02 7.28
CA GLY A 759 -30.23 20.99 6.44
C GLY A 759 -31.49 20.52 7.20
N GLU A 760 -32.61 20.35 6.47
CA GLU A 760 -33.89 19.96 7.09
C GLU A 760 -33.95 18.46 7.44
N PRO A 761 -34.61 18.07 8.54
CA PRO A 761 -34.88 16.67 8.85
C PRO A 761 -35.61 15.98 7.69
N GLY A 762 -35.12 14.82 7.26
CA GLY A 762 -35.73 14.08 6.15
C GLY A 762 -34.79 13.05 5.57
N TRP A 763 -35.17 12.50 4.41
CA TRP A 763 -34.33 11.61 3.64
C TRP A 763 -33.04 12.30 3.21
N ARG A 764 -31.92 11.58 3.28
CA ARG A 764 -30.63 12.02 2.76
C ARG A 764 -30.05 10.95 1.86
N ALA A 765 -29.71 11.37 0.65
CA ALA A 765 -29.04 10.50 -0.30
C ALA A 765 -27.53 10.53 -0.03
N VAL A 766 -26.92 9.36 -0.07
CA VAL A 766 -25.48 9.14 0.08
C VAL A 766 -24.98 8.49 -1.20
N PHE A 767 -23.81 8.92 -1.65
CA PHE A 767 -23.02 8.22 -2.65
C PHE A 767 -21.90 7.46 -1.95
N TRP A 768 -21.74 6.19 -2.28
CA TRP A 768 -20.78 5.26 -1.67
C TRP A 768 -20.03 4.48 -2.75
N CYS A 769 -18.77 4.19 -2.51
CA CYS A 769 -17.98 3.28 -3.34
C CYS A 769 -17.29 2.29 -2.43
N PHE A 770 -17.38 0.99 -2.70
CA PHE A 770 -16.89 -0.04 -1.78
C PHE A 770 -15.38 0.01 -1.51
N TRP A 771 -14.59 0.64 -2.39
CA TRP A 771 -13.15 0.85 -2.21
C TRP A 771 -12.79 2.20 -1.58
N MET A 772 -13.77 3.10 -1.37
CA MET A 772 -13.57 4.36 -0.67
C MET A 772 -14.15 4.25 0.73
N VAL A 773 -13.39 4.76 1.70
CA VAL A 773 -13.78 4.74 3.11
C VAL A 773 -14.81 5.83 3.43
N GLU A 774 -14.83 6.90 2.65
CA GLU A 774 -15.60 8.10 2.93
C GLU A 774 -16.97 8.06 2.24
N THR A 775 -18.04 8.25 3.03
CA THR A 775 -19.39 8.48 2.50
C THR A 775 -19.51 9.91 1.98
N ARG A 776 -19.94 10.08 0.72
CA ARG A 776 -20.22 11.40 0.15
C ARG A 776 -21.71 11.72 0.27
N TRP A 777 -22.06 12.65 1.16
CA TRP A 777 -23.44 13.12 1.30
C TRP A 777 -23.84 14.04 0.14
N LEU A 778 -25.02 13.80 -0.40
CA LEU A 778 -25.57 14.60 -1.50
C LEU A 778 -26.36 15.77 -0.90
N GLU A 779 -25.72 16.95 -0.79
CA GLU A 779 -26.30 18.17 -0.16
C GLU A 779 -27.69 18.53 -0.69
N ARG A 780 -27.95 18.26 -1.98
CA ARG A 780 -29.22 18.55 -2.67
C ARG A 780 -30.02 17.30 -3.01
N GLY A 781 -29.80 16.24 -2.23
CA GLY A 781 -30.45 14.95 -2.41
C GLY A 781 -30.12 14.29 -3.74
N PHE A 782 -31.00 13.40 -4.17
CA PHE A 782 -30.85 12.67 -5.42
C PHE A 782 -30.98 13.59 -6.63
N ARG A 783 -31.79 14.65 -6.55
CA ARG A 783 -31.83 15.68 -7.58
C ARG A 783 -30.47 16.31 -7.83
N GLY A 784 -29.72 16.65 -6.78
CA GLY A 784 -28.37 17.20 -6.92
C GLY A 784 -27.43 16.26 -7.68
N TYR A 785 -27.56 14.96 -7.45
CA TYR A 785 -26.82 13.93 -8.17
C TYR A 785 -27.19 13.86 -9.65
N ILE A 786 -28.49 13.87 -9.98
CA ILE A 786 -28.95 13.91 -11.38
C ILE A 786 -28.52 15.20 -12.10
N GLU A 787 -28.54 16.35 -11.42
CA GLU A 787 -28.02 17.60 -11.97
C GLU A 787 -26.51 17.52 -12.27
N GLU A 788 -25.73 16.83 -11.43
CA GLU A 788 -24.31 16.57 -11.67
C GLU A 788 -24.10 15.71 -12.92
N LEU A 789 -24.85 14.61 -13.05
CA LEU A 789 -24.79 13.75 -14.24
C LEU A 789 -25.28 14.47 -15.52
N ALA A 790 -26.29 15.34 -15.43
CA ALA A 790 -26.76 16.13 -16.57
C ALA A 790 -25.69 17.13 -17.06
N ARG A 791 -24.87 17.68 -16.16
CA ARG A 791 -23.71 18.51 -16.54
C ARG A 791 -22.64 17.70 -17.26
N GLU A 792 -22.33 16.51 -16.76
CA GLU A 792 -21.39 15.62 -17.45
C GLU A 792 -21.93 15.22 -18.83
N SER A 793 -23.23 14.97 -18.93
CA SER A 793 -23.92 14.70 -20.20
C SER A 793 -23.80 15.88 -21.18
N GLU A 794 -23.99 17.13 -20.72
CA GLU A 794 -23.82 18.31 -21.57
C GLU A 794 -22.38 18.42 -22.12
N LYS A 795 -21.37 18.13 -21.31
CA LYS A 795 -19.97 18.08 -21.78
C LYS A 795 -19.73 17.02 -22.85
N LYS A 796 -20.57 15.99 -22.91
CA LYS A 796 -20.57 14.92 -23.92
C LYS A 796 -21.49 15.22 -25.11
N GLY A 797 -22.09 16.41 -25.16
CA GLY A 797 -22.90 16.88 -26.29
C GLY A 797 -24.41 16.76 -26.10
N ALA A 798 -24.90 16.35 -24.93
CA ALA A 798 -26.33 16.45 -24.63
C ALA A 798 -26.78 17.91 -24.57
N VAL A 799 -28.01 18.18 -24.99
CA VAL A 799 -28.60 19.53 -24.96
C VAL A 799 -29.76 19.53 -23.98
N LEU A 800 -29.75 20.48 -23.05
CA LEU A 800 -30.86 20.70 -22.13
C LEU A 800 -32.06 21.26 -22.90
N VAL A 801 -33.12 20.47 -23.03
CA VAL A 801 -34.38 20.87 -23.65
C VAL A 801 -35.27 21.48 -22.56
N VAL A 802 -35.39 22.81 -22.57
CA VAL A 802 -36.19 23.57 -21.59
C VAL A 802 -37.65 23.66 -22.02
#